data_AF-A0A6Q2YC71-F1
#
_entry.id   AF-A0A6Q2YC71-F1
#
_cell.length_a   1.000
_cell.length_b   1.000
_cell.length_c   1.000
_cell.angle_alpha   90.00
_cell.angle_beta   90.00
_cell.angle_gamma   90.00
#
_symmetry.space_group_name_H-M   'P 1'
#
loop_
_entity.id
_entity.type
_entity.pdbx_description
1 polymer ?
#
loop_
_entity_poly.entity_id
_entity_poly.type
_entity_poly.pdbx_seq_one_letter_code
_entity_poly.pdbx_strand_id
1 'polypeptide(L)'
;MSLTRMLRRMSHFLNQKRTLFYVLCVFLSVSVVYSYNIDLEHPIVFRGPDSSFFGYSVLEHYHDNTRWVLVGAPKANSIYSSSVHTPGAVFKCRVHSNPERQCTEMDLGRGNKARESCGKTCQGDRDDEWMGVSLARQDKPNGNVLACAHRWKNVYYDSEHILPHGYCSIIPPTLQGRTRPLIPCYEDYKKMYGEEHGSCQAGIAGVFTEELVVMGAPGSYYWTGTVKVYNLSSNTFYNPNKEDVDSHRYSYLGYGVTAGHFSSPNVIDVAAGAPQHRGGGKVCTRMDSFRKNVICFLLSGQLMGSYFGSSLCAVDLNRDGLSDLLVGAPMYSTLRDEGQVSVYLSKGNGVMEEAGLLNGDNAYNAHFGESITAIGDIDDDGYQDVAIGAPKEDEYSGAIYIYHGDATGIINKYSLRLSGRSISPALQMFGQSVSGNVDMDGNGYPDITVGAFMSDSVVLLRSRPVITVDVSIYLPVSINITVPECHEGPQHLNCFNATICLVFRGKQLPGQIELMYNLTADVDKRQRSQPSRVYFVHNGAQISSVANRLSLDINREACQQYTAYVKKDVKDVFTAITFEVAYALGKHVVDGHLDKDLPALSPVLRWRKGDMIAARNETWFEKNCLSDDCAADLRLHGQLLLSGPHLALGGVRNVSLNVTISNTGDDAYDTNIYFNFSKEVFYINYWQKEEKGISCALVDLDFLKCSVGFPFMRAQTKVYANPEHKLQDNTLDLSIPLVHEVDSIITGAVNPQSFVYGNSVDASRFVQLEDMECNFQPLNFTFQVINNGPSRLPGSMVDIRIPNRLVGNGADMFHIIDTQVAEGRGNCTPHRNPQPCSLPQDRDSIFHTIFAFFTKSGRRVLDCDRPGRACLSMLCTLGSQAKEEAISIDVKLLLNTEILKRDSSSLIQFVTRANVRVDRKALELPNGLSEDTSLVFEALHSQEPRGYVVGWIIAISLLVGILIFLLLAVLLWKMGFFRRRYREIIEAEMNRKDSDESWDWVEKNQ
;
A
#
# COMPACT_ATOMS: atom_id res chain seq x y z
N MET A 1 -2.36 68.02 -2.06
CA MET A 1 -1.41 66.90 -2.24
C MET A 1 -0.76 66.39 -0.94
N SER A 2 -1.40 66.60 0.24
CA SER A 2 -0.81 66.27 1.56
C SER A 2 -1.61 65.20 2.34
N LEU A 3 -2.94 65.14 2.20
CA LEU A 3 -3.77 64.17 2.94
C LEU A 3 -3.65 62.72 2.43
N THR A 4 -3.54 62.54 1.11
CA THR A 4 -3.42 61.20 0.47
C THR A 4 -2.08 60.51 0.73
N ARG A 5 -1.02 61.27 1.03
CA ARG A 5 0.29 60.70 1.44
C ARG A 5 0.29 60.27 2.91
N MET A 6 -0.51 60.90 3.77
CA MET A 6 -0.58 60.57 5.20
C MET A 6 -1.39 59.28 5.44
N LEU A 7 -2.50 59.10 4.72
CA LEU A 7 -3.34 57.89 4.79
C LEU A 7 -2.63 56.64 4.25
N ARG A 8 -1.81 56.77 3.19
CA ARG A 8 -0.97 55.67 2.69
C ARG A 8 0.15 55.26 3.66
N ARG A 9 0.69 56.20 4.44
CA ARG A 9 1.74 55.92 5.44
C ARG A 9 1.19 55.24 6.69
N MET A 10 -0.04 55.57 7.12
CA MET A 10 -0.71 54.88 8.23
C MET A 10 -1.16 53.46 7.88
N SER A 11 -1.63 53.22 6.65
CA SER A 11 -1.95 51.87 6.15
C SER A 11 -0.73 50.94 6.13
N HIS A 12 0.44 51.46 5.74
CA HIS A 12 1.69 50.68 5.74
C HIS A 12 2.19 50.34 7.14
N PHE A 13 2.01 51.24 8.11
CA PHE A 13 2.39 51.02 9.52
C PHE A 13 1.45 50.05 10.25
N LEU A 14 0.15 50.04 9.92
CA LEU A 14 -0.81 49.09 10.48
C LEU A 14 -0.64 47.67 9.91
N ASN A 15 -0.29 47.53 8.62
CA ASN A 15 0.03 46.22 8.04
C ASN A 15 1.34 45.65 8.62
N GLN A 16 2.36 46.47 8.84
CA GLN A 16 3.64 46.01 9.39
C GLN A 16 3.51 45.51 10.84
N LYS A 17 2.63 46.10 11.66
CA LYS A 17 2.32 45.57 13.01
C LYS A 17 1.46 44.31 12.97
N ARG A 18 0.56 44.16 11.99
CA ARG A 18 -0.20 42.92 11.79
C ARG A 18 0.71 41.77 11.35
N THR A 19 1.64 42.02 10.42
CA THR A 19 2.62 41.01 10.00
C THR A 19 3.58 40.65 11.13
N LEU A 20 4.03 41.61 11.95
CA LEU A 20 4.86 41.32 13.12
C LEU A 20 4.10 40.52 14.19
N PHE A 21 2.79 40.77 14.38
CA PHE A 21 1.95 40.02 15.30
C PHE A 21 1.64 38.62 14.78
N TYR A 22 1.45 38.44 13.46
CA TYR A 22 1.34 37.13 12.82
C TYR A 22 2.67 36.37 12.87
N VAL A 23 3.82 37.02 12.66
CA VAL A 23 5.14 36.39 12.81
C VAL A 23 5.39 36.03 14.28
N LEU A 24 5.00 36.87 15.24
CA LEU A 24 5.11 36.56 16.67
C LEU A 24 4.15 35.43 17.10
N CYS A 25 2.94 35.37 16.54
CA CYS A 25 1.99 34.27 16.76
C CYS A 25 2.43 32.97 16.06
N VAL A 26 3.11 33.05 14.92
CA VAL A 26 3.73 31.91 14.23
C VAL A 26 4.95 31.42 15.03
N PHE A 27 5.74 32.32 15.63
CA PHE A 27 6.81 31.94 16.57
C PHE A 27 6.28 31.38 17.91
N LEU A 28 5.07 31.75 18.34
CA LEU A 28 4.41 31.22 19.53
C LEU A 28 3.59 29.94 19.29
N SER A 29 3.45 29.49 18.04
CA SER A 29 2.69 28.28 17.67
C SER A 29 3.56 27.12 17.15
N VAL A 30 4.89 27.24 17.23
CA VAL A 30 5.76 26.07 17.09
C VAL A 30 5.65 25.24 18.37
N SER A 31 4.59 24.42 18.42
CA SER A 31 4.50 23.33 19.37
C SER A 31 5.55 22.32 18.94
N VAL A 32 6.70 22.32 19.60
CA VAL A 32 7.68 21.24 19.48
C VAL A 32 6.95 19.98 19.90
N VAL A 33 6.68 19.10 18.93
CA VAL A 33 6.04 17.81 19.18
C VAL A 33 7.14 16.91 19.74
N TYR A 34 7.27 16.92 21.07
CA TYR A 34 8.07 15.97 21.83
C TYR A 34 7.34 14.62 21.89
N SER A 35 8.07 13.51 21.75
CA SER A 35 7.69 12.25 22.39
C SER A 35 7.65 12.61 23.85
N TYR A 36 6.52 12.31 24.45
CA TYR A 36 6.30 12.70 25.82
C TYR A 36 7.20 11.89 26.75
N ASN A 37 7.62 10.69 26.36
CA ASN A 37 8.31 9.72 27.20
C ASN A 37 9.78 9.48 26.82
N ILE A 38 10.47 10.39 26.12
CA ILE A 38 11.93 10.31 25.95
C ILE A 38 12.62 11.44 26.70
N ASP A 39 13.69 11.14 27.41
CA ASP A 39 14.51 12.12 28.11
C ASP A 39 15.48 12.82 27.15
N LEU A 40 15.21 14.11 26.92
CA LEU A 40 16.08 14.99 26.13
C LEU A 40 16.94 15.90 27.00
N GLU A 41 16.72 15.92 28.31
CA GLU A 41 17.50 16.75 29.23
C GLU A 41 18.86 16.11 29.54
N HIS A 42 18.92 14.77 29.61
CA HIS A 42 20.15 14.05 29.97
C HIS A 42 20.53 12.95 28.95
N PRO A 43 20.76 13.30 27.67
CA PRO A 43 21.21 12.34 26.66
C PRO A 43 22.64 11.86 26.96
N ILE A 44 22.89 10.56 26.75
CA ILE A 44 24.20 9.96 26.94
C ILE A 44 24.88 9.87 25.58
N VAL A 45 25.96 10.65 25.41
CA VAL A 45 26.71 10.72 24.15
C VAL A 45 28.06 10.02 24.32
N PHE A 46 28.30 9.01 23.49
CA PHE A 46 29.57 8.30 23.35
C PHE A 46 30.31 8.82 22.11
N ARG A 47 31.63 8.97 22.21
CA ARG A 47 32.50 9.41 21.11
C ARG A 47 33.56 8.37 20.81
N GLY A 48 33.77 8.11 19.52
CA GLY A 48 34.81 7.23 19.02
C GLY A 48 36.04 7.97 18.51
N PRO A 49 36.98 7.23 17.90
CA PRO A 49 38.13 7.81 17.21
C PRO A 49 37.71 8.64 15.99
N ASP A 50 38.44 9.72 15.71
CA ASP A 50 38.15 10.61 14.59
C ASP A 50 38.25 9.90 13.23
N SER A 51 37.33 10.21 12.31
CA SER A 51 37.26 9.67 10.95
C SER A 51 37.15 8.15 10.86
N SER A 52 36.65 7.50 11.92
CA SER A 52 36.51 6.05 11.99
C SER A 52 35.13 5.55 11.54
N PHE A 53 34.19 6.48 11.32
CA PHE A 53 32.77 6.22 11.11
C PHE A 53 32.15 5.54 12.33
N PHE A 54 32.57 5.93 13.53
CA PHE A 54 32.01 5.41 14.77
C PHE A 54 30.53 5.79 14.88
N GLY A 55 29.65 4.79 14.96
CA GLY A 55 28.20 4.98 14.92
C GLY A 55 27.58 4.68 13.56
N TYR A 56 28.32 4.06 12.63
CA TYR A 56 27.77 3.60 11.35
C TYR A 56 26.70 2.54 11.56
N SER A 57 26.96 1.59 12.45
CA SER A 57 25.97 0.66 12.99
C SER A 57 25.99 0.71 14.51
N VAL A 58 24.82 0.60 15.12
CA VAL A 58 24.64 0.60 16.58
C VAL A 58 23.77 -0.58 16.97
N LEU A 59 24.04 -1.16 18.14
CA LEU A 59 23.29 -2.29 18.65
C LEU A 59 23.28 -2.27 20.18
N GLU A 60 22.09 -2.35 20.76
CA GLU A 60 21.90 -2.52 22.20
C GLU A 60 22.07 -3.99 22.57
N HIS A 61 22.92 -4.23 23.58
CA HIS A 61 23.24 -5.57 24.05
C HIS A 61 23.15 -5.66 25.56
N TYR A 62 22.64 -6.78 26.05
CA TYR A 62 22.63 -7.08 27.47
C TYR A 62 23.12 -8.48 27.74
N HIS A 63 23.89 -8.61 28.80
CA HIS A 63 24.31 -9.90 29.32
C HIS A 63 24.27 -9.87 30.85
N ASP A 64 23.51 -10.80 31.43
CA ASP A 64 23.16 -10.85 32.84
C ASP A 64 22.54 -9.51 33.29
N ASN A 65 23.28 -8.71 34.06
CA ASN A 65 22.86 -7.38 34.52
C ASN A 65 23.71 -6.24 33.94
N THR A 66 24.55 -6.53 32.95
CA THR A 66 25.36 -5.51 32.28
C THR A 66 24.72 -5.12 30.96
N ARG A 67 24.68 -3.80 30.71
CA ARG A 67 24.14 -3.19 29.49
C ARG A 67 25.28 -2.54 28.72
N TRP A 68 25.35 -2.85 27.44
CA TRP A 68 26.40 -2.41 26.53
C TRP A 68 25.78 -1.84 25.25
N VAL A 69 26.29 -0.68 24.84
CA VAL A 69 26.09 -0.19 23.48
C VAL A 69 27.25 -0.69 22.64
N LEU A 70 26.95 -1.50 21.63
CA LEU A 70 27.91 -1.96 20.64
C LEU A 70 27.88 -1.01 19.45
N VAL A 71 29.07 -0.59 19.01
CA VAL A 71 29.22 0.42 17.97
C VAL A 71 30.16 -0.08 16.89
N GLY A 72 29.68 -0.12 15.65
CA GLY A 72 30.50 -0.38 14.48
C GLY A 72 31.21 0.89 14.02
N ALA A 73 32.51 0.76 13.74
CA ALA A 73 33.35 1.81 13.16
C ALA A 73 34.12 1.23 11.96
N PRO A 74 33.49 1.15 10.77
CA PRO A 74 34.03 0.42 9.62
C PRO A 74 35.35 0.95 9.06
N LYS A 75 35.71 2.20 9.37
CA LYS A 75 36.98 2.82 8.95
C LYS A 75 38.00 2.97 10.08
N ALA A 76 37.72 2.42 11.26
CA ALA A 76 38.64 2.45 12.38
C ALA A 76 39.93 1.69 12.07
N ASN A 77 41.05 2.24 12.54
CA ASN A 77 42.28 1.47 12.71
C ASN A 77 42.16 0.64 13.98
N SER A 78 42.44 -0.66 13.88
CA SER A 78 42.31 -1.60 14.99
C SER A 78 43.62 -1.70 15.78
N ILE A 79 43.54 -1.62 17.10
CA ILE A 79 44.69 -1.80 18.00
C ILE A 79 45.17 -3.26 17.98
N TYR A 80 44.25 -4.21 17.77
CA TYR A 80 44.55 -5.65 17.71
C TYR A 80 45.07 -6.10 16.33
N SER A 81 44.88 -5.29 15.28
CA SER A 81 45.30 -5.58 13.90
C SER A 81 46.14 -4.44 13.30
N SER A 82 47.17 -4.01 14.02
CA SER A 82 48.04 -2.87 13.66
C SER A 82 48.74 -2.95 12.31
N SER A 83 48.93 -4.14 11.74
CA SER A 83 49.55 -4.35 10.42
C SER A 83 48.55 -4.34 9.26
N VAL A 84 47.26 -4.13 9.53
CA VAL A 84 46.18 -4.10 8.54
C VAL A 84 45.72 -2.65 8.36
N HIS A 85 45.54 -2.21 7.12
CA HIS A 85 45.11 -0.86 6.84
C HIS A 85 43.58 -0.74 6.93
N THR A 86 43.09 0.13 7.82
CA THR A 86 41.66 0.45 7.99
C THR A 86 40.71 -0.77 7.95
N PRO A 87 40.96 -1.83 8.75
CA PRO A 87 40.11 -3.02 8.75
C PRO A 87 38.69 -2.75 9.26
N GLY A 88 38.49 -1.67 10.01
CA GLY A 88 37.29 -1.44 10.81
C GLY A 88 37.34 -2.20 12.13
N ALA A 89 36.54 -1.74 13.09
CA ALA A 89 36.48 -2.31 14.42
C ALA A 89 35.07 -2.22 15.03
N VAL A 90 34.83 -3.03 16.05
CA VAL A 90 33.62 -2.97 16.87
C VAL A 90 34.00 -2.55 18.29
N PHE A 91 33.35 -1.52 18.79
CA PHE A 91 33.54 -0.98 20.13
C PHE A 91 32.39 -1.41 21.03
N LYS A 92 32.68 -1.51 22.34
CA LYS A 92 31.68 -1.69 23.39
C LYS A 92 31.77 -0.55 24.39
N CYS A 93 30.63 0.07 24.66
CA CYS A 93 30.47 1.17 25.59
C CYS A 93 29.57 0.69 26.74
N ARG A 94 30.09 0.73 27.97
CA ARG A 94 29.30 0.35 29.14
C ARG A 94 28.35 1.49 29.50
N VAL A 95 27.08 1.19 29.79
CA VAL A 95 26.09 2.22 30.17
C VAL A 95 26.23 2.60 31.64
N HIS A 96 26.34 1.61 32.53
CA HIS A 96 26.51 1.79 33.96
C HIS A 96 28.00 1.79 34.37
N SER A 97 28.36 2.49 35.44
CA SER A 97 29.74 2.50 35.98
C SER A 97 30.77 3.02 34.97
N ASN A 98 30.39 4.03 34.17
CA ASN A 98 31.20 4.63 33.10
C ASN A 98 31.02 6.17 33.03
N PRO A 99 31.44 6.90 34.07
CA PRO A 99 31.23 8.36 34.16
C PRO A 99 31.95 9.14 33.05
N GLU A 100 33.06 8.61 32.54
CA GLU A 100 33.84 9.22 31.46
C GLU A 100 33.29 8.90 30.06
N ARG A 101 32.25 8.06 29.96
CA ARG A 101 31.60 7.66 28.70
C ARG A 101 32.59 7.11 27.68
N GLN A 102 33.60 6.38 28.15
CA GLN A 102 34.62 5.78 27.28
C GLN A 102 34.09 4.49 26.65
N CYS A 103 34.51 4.25 25.41
CA CYS A 103 34.25 3.01 24.68
C CYS A 103 35.55 2.26 24.44
N THR A 104 35.49 0.94 24.52
CA THR A 104 36.67 0.07 24.36
C THR A 104 36.54 -0.77 23.10
N GLU A 105 37.63 -0.90 22.34
CA GLU A 105 37.67 -1.79 21.17
C GLU A 105 37.58 -3.25 21.62
N MET A 106 36.77 -4.05 20.92
CA MET A 106 36.61 -5.47 21.17
C MET A 106 37.66 -6.29 20.40
N ASP A 107 38.37 -7.19 21.09
CA ASP A 107 39.21 -8.18 20.42
C ASP A 107 38.33 -9.27 19.80
N LEU A 108 38.26 -9.27 18.47
CA LEU A 108 37.53 -10.28 17.71
C LEU A 108 38.35 -11.57 17.49
N GLY A 109 39.57 -11.68 18.03
CA GLY A 109 40.41 -12.88 17.93
C GLY A 109 40.94 -13.14 16.52
N ARG A 110 41.10 -12.08 15.71
CA ARG A 110 41.46 -12.17 14.27
C ARG A 110 42.97 -12.01 13.99
N GLY A 111 43.77 -11.74 15.01
CA GLY A 111 45.22 -11.61 14.92
C GLY A 111 45.69 -10.42 14.04
N ASN A 112 47.01 -10.30 13.89
CA ASN A 112 47.66 -9.14 13.27
C ASN A 112 48.14 -9.36 11.82
N LYS A 113 47.66 -10.42 11.14
CA LYS A 113 48.07 -10.68 9.75
C LYS A 113 47.09 -10.01 8.79
N ALA A 114 47.61 -9.23 7.84
CA ALA A 114 46.81 -8.65 6.77
C ALA A 114 46.27 -9.72 5.82
N ARG A 115 47.10 -10.73 5.51
CA ARG A 115 46.74 -11.86 4.67
C ARG A 115 46.78 -13.17 5.45
N GLU A 116 45.72 -13.96 5.37
CA GLU A 116 45.61 -15.26 6.04
C GLU A 116 44.96 -16.31 5.11
N SER A 117 45.45 -17.55 5.18
CA SER A 117 44.84 -18.66 4.43
C SER A 117 43.58 -19.16 5.14
N CYS A 118 42.46 -19.17 4.43
CA CYS A 118 41.13 -19.54 4.93
C CYS A 118 40.60 -20.86 4.33
N GLY A 119 41.36 -21.51 3.45
CA GLY A 119 40.93 -22.65 2.65
C GLY A 119 41.92 -22.97 1.53
N LYS A 120 41.62 -23.97 0.70
CA LYS A 120 42.52 -24.43 -0.37
C LYS A 120 42.76 -23.39 -1.46
N THR A 121 41.73 -22.62 -1.78
CA THR A 121 41.74 -21.54 -2.78
C THR A 121 41.31 -20.20 -2.15
N CYS A 122 41.70 -20.00 -0.89
CA CYS A 122 41.31 -18.84 -0.10
C CYS A 122 42.54 -18.21 0.56
N GLN A 123 42.82 -16.97 0.17
CA GLN A 123 43.74 -16.08 0.86
C GLN A 123 42.98 -14.80 1.16
N GLY A 124 42.53 -14.66 2.40
CA GLY A 124 41.78 -13.50 2.86
C GLY A 124 42.69 -12.29 2.96
N ASP A 125 42.25 -11.16 2.43
CA ASP A 125 42.85 -9.85 2.65
C ASP A 125 41.87 -8.97 3.44
N ARG A 126 42.40 -8.38 4.51
CA ARG A 126 41.65 -7.64 5.53
C ARG A 126 41.76 -6.13 5.37
N ASP A 127 42.57 -5.65 4.45
CA ASP A 127 42.68 -4.22 4.16
C ASP A 127 41.33 -3.68 3.63
N ASP A 128 40.83 -2.61 4.25
CA ASP A 128 39.54 -1.96 3.93
C ASP A 128 38.32 -2.90 3.95
N GLU A 129 38.31 -3.91 4.82
CA GLU A 129 37.23 -4.92 4.88
C GLU A 129 35.90 -4.39 5.47
N TRP A 130 35.94 -3.25 6.18
CA TRP A 130 34.78 -2.59 6.80
C TRP A 130 34.10 -3.42 7.89
N MET A 131 34.88 -3.93 8.84
CA MET A 131 34.35 -4.63 10.00
C MET A 131 33.49 -3.72 10.88
N GLY A 132 32.28 -4.18 11.22
CA GLY A 132 31.28 -3.39 11.94
C GLY A 132 30.34 -2.62 11.02
N VAL A 133 30.27 -2.97 9.72
CA VAL A 133 29.28 -2.36 8.80
C VAL A 133 27.85 -2.69 9.21
N SER A 134 27.61 -3.90 9.69
CA SER A 134 26.32 -4.37 10.18
C SER A 134 26.52 -5.15 11.48
N LEU A 135 25.56 -4.97 12.38
CA LEU A 135 25.49 -5.61 13.70
C LEU A 135 24.08 -6.16 13.90
N ALA A 136 23.97 -7.35 14.47
CA ALA A 136 22.67 -7.91 14.86
C ALA A 136 22.80 -8.72 16.15
N ARG A 137 21.86 -8.55 17.08
CA ARG A 137 21.77 -9.34 18.32
C ARG A 137 20.84 -10.52 18.08
N GLN A 138 21.23 -11.70 18.57
CA GLN A 138 20.34 -12.85 18.62
C GLN A 138 19.15 -12.55 19.51
N ASP A 139 17.94 -12.75 19.00
CA ASP A 139 16.69 -12.39 19.67
C ASP A 139 16.33 -13.32 20.84
N LYS A 140 17.14 -13.31 21.90
CA LYS A 140 16.92 -14.02 23.15
C LYS A 140 17.71 -13.40 24.31
N PRO A 141 17.36 -13.69 25.57
CA PRO A 141 18.18 -13.34 26.72
C PRO A 141 19.59 -13.92 26.59
N ASN A 142 20.62 -13.10 26.82
CA ASN A 142 22.03 -13.49 26.63
C ASN A 142 22.33 -14.00 25.21
N GLY A 143 21.77 -13.34 24.20
CA GLY A 143 21.98 -13.65 22.79
C GLY A 143 23.42 -13.40 22.32
N ASN A 144 23.88 -14.18 21.34
CA ASN A 144 25.12 -13.89 20.62
C ASN A 144 24.97 -12.63 19.75
N VAL A 145 26.09 -12.06 19.30
CA VAL A 145 26.09 -10.91 18.39
C VAL A 145 26.74 -11.28 17.06
N LEU A 146 26.15 -10.86 15.96
CA LEU A 146 26.73 -10.94 14.62
C LEU A 146 27.42 -9.62 14.29
N ALA A 147 28.66 -9.67 13.82
CA ALA A 147 29.35 -8.52 13.23
C ALA A 147 29.93 -8.88 11.86
N CYS A 148 29.73 -8.02 10.87
CA CYS A 148 30.14 -8.29 9.49
C CYS A 148 31.08 -7.23 8.89
N ALA A 149 31.77 -7.67 7.83
CA ALA A 149 32.76 -6.98 7.03
C ALA A 149 32.50 -7.32 5.55
N HIS A 150 31.51 -6.67 4.95
CA HIS A 150 31.02 -6.97 3.60
C HIS A 150 32.05 -6.73 2.48
N ARG A 151 33.13 -5.97 2.73
CA ARG A 151 34.21 -5.68 1.75
C ARG A 151 35.41 -6.60 1.89
N TRP A 152 35.38 -7.55 2.82
CA TRP A 152 36.42 -8.57 2.93
C TRP A 152 36.56 -9.36 1.62
N LYS A 153 37.80 -9.57 1.20
CA LYS A 153 38.13 -10.06 -0.14
C LYS A 153 39.07 -11.26 -0.10
N ASN A 154 38.87 -12.17 -1.04
CA ASN A 154 39.76 -13.29 -1.32
C ASN A 154 40.69 -12.91 -2.50
N VAL A 155 42.00 -12.90 -2.22
CA VAL A 155 43.06 -12.53 -3.16
C VAL A 155 43.90 -13.75 -3.59
N TYR A 156 43.40 -14.97 -3.41
CA TYR A 156 44.14 -16.17 -3.85
C TYR A 156 44.51 -16.14 -5.35
N TYR A 157 43.63 -15.54 -6.17
CA TYR A 157 43.84 -15.33 -7.60
C TYR A 157 44.24 -13.88 -7.92
N ASP A 158 45.04 -13.21 -7.07
CA ASP A 158 45.40 -11.76 -7.17
C ASP A 158 45.91 -11.35 -8.57
N SER A 159 46.52 -12.27 -9.32
CA SER A 159 46.99 -12.03 -10.69
C SER A 159 45.89 -11.90 -11.74
N GLU A 160 44.67 -12.37 -11.45
CA GLU A 160 43.54 -12.43 -12.37
C GLU A 160 42.31 -11.70 -11.80
N HIS A 161 41.90 -12.04 -10.57
CA HIS A 161 40.67 -11.56 -9.95
C HIS A 161 40.79 -11.39 -8.43
N ILE A 162 40.23 -10.30 -7.92
CA ILE A 162 39.99 -10.06 -6.50
C ILE A 162 38.50 -10.32 -6.23
N LEU A 163 38.18 -11.26 -5.34
CA LEU A 163 36.82 -11.73 -5.10
C LEU A 163 36.27 -11.20 -3.77
N PRO A 164 35.34 -10.22 -3.76
CA PRO A 164 34.76 -9.69 -2.54
C PRO A 164 33.66 -10.63 -2.01
N HIS A 165 34.04 -11.62 -1.21
CA HIS A 165 33.10 -12.58 -0.63
C HIS A 165 32.32 -12.00 0.56
N GLY A 166 32.91 -11.09 1.32
CA GLY A 166 32.41 -10.68 2.63
C GLY A 166 32.75 -11.67 3.74
N TYR A 167 32.79 -11.18 4.97
CA TYR A 167 33.13 -11.94 6.17
C TYR A 167 32.20 -11.54 7.31
N CYS A 168 31.75 -12.50 8.11
CA CYS A 168 31.00 -12.24 9.33
C CYS A 168 31.58 -13.04 10.50
N SER A 169 31.23 -12.63 11.71
CA SER A 169 31.67 -13.30 12.93
C SER A 169 30.57 -13.34 13.97
N ILE A 170 30.38 -14.50 14.58
CA ILE A 170 29.50 -14.66 15.74
C ILE A 170 30.35 -14.45 17.00
N ILE A 171 29.95 -13.46 17.77
CA ILE A 171 30.54 -13.01 19.02
C ILE A 171 29.71 -13.60 20.18
N PRO A 172 30.34 -14.21 21.19
CA PRO A 172 29.63 -14.74 22.36
C PRO A 172 28.95 -13.61 23.17
N PRO A 173 27.90 -13.91 23.95
CA PRO A 173 27.15 -12.91 24.71
C PRO A 173 27.99 -12.17 25.76
N THR A 174 29.07 -12.79 26.24
CA THR A 174 30.04 -12.20 27.17
C THR A 174 30.87 -11.08 26.56
N LEU A 175 30.86 -10.93 25.22
CA LEU A 175 31.72 -10.00 24.46
C LEU A 175 33.21 -10.20 24.75
N GLN A 176 33.58 -11.42 25.15
CA GLN A 176 34.93 -11.84 25.50
C GLN A 176 35.15 -13.27 25.00
N GLY A 177 36.37 -13.57 24.54
CA GLY A 177 36.75 -14.90 24.08
C GLY A 177 36.82 -15.02 22.56
N ARG A 178 36.96 -16.26 22.07
CA ARG A 178 37.17 -16.54 20.65
C ARG A 178 35.86 -16.43 19.88
N THR A 179 35.85 -15.60 18.85
CA THR A 179 34.72 -15.46 17.93
C THR A 179 34.69 -16.60 16.91
N ARG A 180 33.51 -16.86 16.34
CA ARG A 180 33.33 -17.88 15.30
C ARG A 180 33.29 -17.21 13.92
N PRO A 181 34.25 -17.48 13.03
CA PRO A 181 34.25 -16.90 11.68
C PRO A 181 33.18 -17.55 10.80
N LEU A 182 32.54 -16.73 9.96
CA LEU A 182 31.59 -17.14 8.93
C LEU A 182 32.02 -16.52 7.59
N ILE A 183 32.29 -17.37 6.59
CA ILE A 183 32.63 -16.95 5.23
C ILE A 183 31.61 -17.62 4.29
N PRO A 184 30.37 -17.12 4.24
CA PRO A 184 29.23 -17.84 3.64
C PRO A 184 29.31 -17.98 2.12
N CYS A 185 30.17 -17.20 1.47
CA CYS A 185 30.29 -17.15 0.01
C CYS A 185 31.58 -17.76 -0.54
N TYR A 186 32.41 -18.32 0.34
CA TYR A 186 33.59 -19.07 -0.09
C TYR A 186 33.21 -20.49 -0.49
N GLU A 187 33.59 -20.88 -1.71
CA GLU A 187 33.49 -22.25 -2.22
C GLU A 187 34.81 -22.61 -2.92
N ASP A 188 35.30 -23.83 -2.68
CA ASP A 188 36.58 -24.28 -3.22
C ASP A 188 36.57 -24.25 -4.77
N TYR A 189 37.69 -23.84 -5.35
CA TYR A 189 37.98 -23.85 -6.80
C TYR A 189 37.21 -22.86 -7.69
N LYS A 190 36.46 -21.89 -7.12
CA LYS A 190 35.84 -20.80 -7.91
C LYS A 190 36.83 -19.70 -8.26
N LYS A 191 36.84 -19.27 -9.54
CA LYS A 191 37.85 -18.36 -10.09
C LYS A 191 37.31 -17.03 -10.65
N MET A 192 36.06 -16.98 -11.11
CA MET A 192 35.57 -15.83 -11.89
C MET A 192 34.77 -14.83 -11.08
N TYR A 193 34.98 -13.54 -11.39
CA TYR A 193 34.21 -12.42 -10.86
C TYR A 193 32.77 -12.43 -11.44
N GLY A 194 31.76 -12.32 -10.58
CA GLY A 194 30.33 -12.29 -10.98
C GLY A 194 29.65 -13.65 -11.17
N GLU A 195 30.38 -14.75 -11.37
CA GLU A 195 29.80 -16.10 -11.38
C GLU A 195 29.42 -16.56 -9.97
N GLU A 196 28.15 -16.94 -9.80
CA GLU A 196 27.56 -17.47 -8.57
C GLU A 196 27.77 -16.60 -7.33
N HIS A 197 28.88 -16.76 -6.61
CA HIS A 197 29.18 -16.06 -5.34
C HIS A 197 30.51 -15.30 -5.35
N GLY A 198 31.18 -15.16 -6.50
CA GLY A 198 32.48 -14.50 -6.62
C GLY A 198 32.51 -13.04 -6.11
N SER A 199 31.40 -12.32 -6.27
CA SER A 199 31.23 -10.91 -5.84
C SER A 199 30.19 -10.73 -4.73
N CYS A 200 29.94 -11.77 -3.93
CA CYS A 200 28.80 -11.87 -3.03
C CYS A 200 28.59 -10.70 -2.04
N GLN A 201 29.65 -10.16 -1.44
CA GLN A 201 29.58 -9.13 -0.39
C GLN A 201 28.62 -9.46 0.75
N ALA A 202 28.70 -10.69 1.27
CA ALA A 202 27.83 -11.14 2.36
C ALA A 202 28.03 -10.29 3.63
N GLY A 203 26.92 -9.94 4.27
CA GLY A 203 26.92 -9.21 5.54
C GLY A 203 26.81 -7.69 5.39
N ILE A 204 26.38 -7.19 4.22
CA ILE A 204 25.98 -5.78 4.08
C ILE A 204 24.83 -5.43 5.04
N ALA A 205 23.89 -6.37 5.19
CA ALA A 205 22.82 -6.38 6.17
C ALA A 205 22.73 -7.79 6.76
N GLY A 206 22.27 -7.89 8.00
CA GLY A 206 22.12 -9.17 8.68
C GLY A 206 21.06 -9.11 9.76
N VAL A 207 20.39 -10.24 9.98
CA VAL A 207 19.44 -10.43 11.08
C VAL A 207 19.78 -11.74 11.80
N PHE A 208 19.64 -11.73 13.12
CA PHE A 208 19.99 -12.85 13.97
C PHE A 208 18.78 -13.28 14.80
N THR A 209 18.11 -14.33 14.33
CA THR A 209 16.96 -14.95 15.00
C THR A 209 17.43 -16.01 16.00
N GLU A 210 16.51 -16.66 16.72
CA GLU A 210 16.85 -17.71 17.68
C GLU A 210 17.66 -18.86 17.06
N GLU A 211 17.29 -19.31 15.85
CA GLU A 211 17.89 -20.48 15.19
C GLU A 211 18.72 -20.15 13.93
N LEU A 212 18.44 -19.01 13.29
CA LEU A 212 19.00 -18.66 11.97
C LEU A 212 19.79 -17.36 12.03
N VAL A 213 20.95 -17.36 11.37
CA VAL A 213 21.71 -16.17 11.02
C VAL A 213 21.51 -15.90 9.54
N VAL A 214 20.88 -14.78 9.21
CA VAL A 214 20.54 -14.40 7.83
C VAL A 214 21.44 -13.26 7.42
N MET A 215 22.10 -13.40 6.27
CA MET A 215 23.05 -12.42 5.74
C MET A 215 22.67 -12.05 4.30
N GLY A 216 22.54 -10.76 4.05
CA GLY A 216 22.34 -10.21 2.71
C GLY A 216 23.59 -10.33 1.84
N ALA A 217 23.43 -10.76 0.60
CA ALA A 217 24.51 -11.01 -0.36
C ALA A 217 24.19 -10.43 -1.76
N PRO A 218 24.11 -9.09 -1.89
CA PRO A 218 23.59 -8.41 -3.08
C PRO A 218 24.45 -8.59 -4.34
N GLY A 219 25.74 -8.87 -4.21
CA GLY A 219 26.63 -9.01 -5.36
C GLY A 219 26.71 -10.42 -5.94
N SER A 220 25.96 -11.39 -5.40
CA SER A 220 25.86 -12.74 -5.96
C SER A 220 25.18 -12.75 -7.34
N TYR A 221 25.56 -13.69 -8.20
CA TYR A 221 24.99 -13.93 -9.54
C TYR A 221 24.93 -12.66 -10.40
N TYR A 222 26.08 -12.06 -10.73
CA TYR A 222 26.16 -10.79 -11.46
C TYR A 222 25.23 -9.72 -10.86
N TRP A 223 25.32 -9.51 -9.55
CA TRP A 223 24.51 -8.55 -8.80
C TRP A 223 22.99 -8.75 -8.88
N THR A 224 22.52 -9.93 -9.27
CA THR A 224 21.11 -10.31 -9.03
C THR A 224 20.84 -10.27 -7.51
N GLY A 225 21.81 -10.72 -6.72
CA GLY A 225 21.75 -10.77 -5.27
C GLY A 225 21.07 -12.04 -4.75
N THR A 226 21.33 -12.35 -3.49
CA THR A 226 20.72 -13.48 -2.78
C THR A 226 20.80 -13.25 -1.27
N VAL A 227 20.25 -14.19 -0.51
CA VAL A 227 20.36 -14.23 0.95
C VAL A 227 21.06 -15.52 1.34
N LYS A 228 22.06 -15.42 2.22
CA LYS A 228 22.75 -16.57 2.80
C LYS A 228 22.24 -16.79 4.21
N VAL A 229 21.68 -17.97 4.46
CA VAL A 229 21.13 -18.31 5.77
C VAL A 229 21.93 -19.44 6.38
N TYR A 230 22.32 -19.25 7.61
CA TYR A 230 23.13 -20.18 8.38
C TYR A 230 22.31 -20.69 9.56
N ASN A 231 22.08 -22.00 9.57
CA ASN A 231 21.32 -22.66 10.63
C ASN A 231 22.27 -23.08 11.76
N LEU A 232 22.01 -22.59 12.97
CA LEU A 232 22.82 -22.85 14.15
C LEU A 232 22.76 -24.32 14.60
N SER A 233 21.58 -24.96 14.48
CA SER A 233 21.31 -26.32 14.94
C SER A 233 21.97 -27.37 14.04
N SER A 234 21.86 -27.22 12.72
CA SER A 234 22.48 -28.16 11.75
C SER A 234 23.91 -27.78 11.36
N ASN A 235 24.36 -26.56 11.68
CA ASN A 235 25.66 -26.04 11.28
C ASN A 235 25.87 -26.03 9.74
N THR A 236 24.80 -25.74 8.99
CA THR A 236 24.83 -25.72 7.51
C THR A 236 24.39 -24.37 6.96
N PHE A 237 24.96 -24.00 5.80
CA PHE A 237 24.48 -22.88 5.01
C PHE A 237 23.45 -23.35 3.98
N TYR A 238 22.42 -22.55 3.75
CA TYR A 238 21.55 -22.69 2.59
C TYR A 238 21.35 -21.34 1.90
N ASN A 239 21.00 -21.40 0.62
CA ASN A 239 20.61 -20.26 -0.20
C ASN A 239 19.31 -20.58 -0.95
N PRO A 240 18.43 -19.60 -1.15
CA PRO A 240 17.27 -19.75 -2.04
C PRO A 240 17.73 -20.14 -3.45
N ASN A 241 17.02 -21.08 -4.09
CA ASN A 241 17.35 -21.55 -5.44
C ASN A 241 17.13 -20.46 -6.49
N LYS A 242 18.01 -20.44 -7.50
CA LYS A 242 18.01 -19.49 -8.62
C LYS A 242 16.76 -19.57 -9.52
N GLU A 243 16.08 -20.72 -9.54
CA GLU A 243 14.92 -20.94 -10.42
C GLU A 243 13.65 -20.21 -9.95
N ASP A 244 13.57 -19.86 -8.66
CA ASP A 244 12.39 -19.20 -8.05
C ASP A 244 12.54 -17.67 -7.91
N VAL A 245 13.75 -17.14 -8.12
CA VAL A 245 14.06 -15.71 -7.96
C VAL A 245 14.34 -15.11 -9.33
N ASP A 246 13.44 -14.21 -9.74
CA ASP A 246 13.41 -13.51 -11.03
C ASP A 246 14.81 -13.20 -11.62
N SER A 247 15.06 -13.61 -12.88
CA SER A 247 16.37 -13.69 -13.53
C SER A 247 17.03 -12.34 -13.89
N HIS A 248 16.60 -11.25 -13.26
CA HIS A 248 17.05 -9.90 -13.58
C HIS A 248 18.36 -9.57 -12.87
N ARG A 249 19.42 -9.42 -13.66
CA ARG A 249 20.74 -8.96 -13.19
C ARG A 249 20.65 -7.57 -12.58
N TYR A 250 21.57 -7.25 -11.67
CA TYR A 250 21.66 -5.93 -11.02
C TYR A 250 20.44 -5.54 -10.17
N SER A 251 19.73 -6.50 -9.61
CA SER A 251 18.59 -6.25 -8.70
C SER A 251 19.02 -5.93 -7.26
N TYR A 252 20.22 -6.36 -6.84
CA TYR A 252 20.77 -6.23 -5.48
C TYR A 252 19.88 -6.89 -4.40
N LEU A 253 19.30 -8.05 -4.68
CA LEU A 253 18.53 -8.79 -3.68
C LEU A 253 19.39 -9.10 -2.44
N GLY A 254 18.85 -8.83 -1.26
CA GLY A 254 19.59 -8.94 0.01
C GLY A 254 20.39 -7.69 0.35
N TYR A 255 20.07 -6.53 -0.24
CA TYR A 255 20.60 -5.25 0.21
C TYR A 255 20.08 -4.92 1.61
N GLY A 256 18.75 -5.01 1.81
CA GLY A 256 18.09 -5.03 3.11
C GLY A 256 17.56 -6.43 3.41
N VAL A 257 17.66 -6.88 4.66
CA VAL A 257 17.12 -8.17 5.13
C VAL A 257 16.45 -8.00 6.48
N THR A 258 15.36 -8.74 6.69
CA THR A 258 14.70 -8.86 7.99
C THR A 258 14.08 -10.25 8.13
N ALA A 259 13.71 -10.63 9.34
CA ALA A 259 13.05 -11.89 9.64
C ALA A 259 11.93 -11.68 10.64
N GLY A 260 10.83 -12.40 10.46
CA GLY A 260 9.64 -12.28 11.30
C GLY A 260 8.61 -13.35 10.98
N HIS A 261 7.48 -13.30 11.68
CA HIS A 261 6.39 -14.28 11.58
C HIS A 261 5.34 -13.83 10.56
N PHE A 262 5.67 -13.90 9.26
CA PHE A 262 4.78 -13.42 8.20
C PHE A 262 3.70 -14.43 7.83
N SER A 263 4.02 -15.73 7.85
CA SER A 263 3.09 -16.77 7.43
C SER A 263 2.25 -17.35 8.56
N SER A 264 2.88 -17.60 9.70
CA SER A 264 2.22 -18.09 10.91
C SER A 264 3.04 -17.71 12.13
N PRO A 265 2.44 -17.64 13.32
CA PRO A 265 3.15 -17.24 14.55
C PRO A 265 4.29 -18.18 14.95
N ASN A 266 4.33 -19.40 14.41
CA ASN A 266 5.33 -20.43 14.77
C ASN A 266 6.44 -20.61 13.73
N VAL A 267 6.37 -19.90 12.59
CA VAL A 267 7.34 -20.04 11.50
C VAL A 267 8.06 -18.72 11.33
N ILE A 268 9.39 -18.76 11.35
CA ILE A 268 10.23 -17.60 11.04
C ILE A 268 10.43 -17.57 9.53
N ASP A 269 9.93 -16.51 8.91
CA ASP A 269 10.08 -16.22 7.50
C ASP A 269 11.13 -15.12 7.31
N VAL A 270 11.85 -15.19 6.20
CA VAL A 270 12.84 -14.16 5.81
C VAL A 270 12.25 -13.26 4.73
N ALA A 271 12.46 -11.95 4.87
CA ALA A 271 12.18 -10.95 3.85
C ALA A 271 13.48 -10.28 3.40
N ALA A 272 13.58 -10.03 2.10
CA ALA A 272 14.76 -9.42 1.50
C ALA A 272 14.40 -8.41 0.42
N GLY A 273 15.08 -7.28 0.46
CA GLY A 273 14.87 -6.17 -0.47
C GLY A 273 15.86 -6.19 -1.63
N ALA A 274 15.38 -5.75 -2.79
CA ALA A 274 16.09 -5.65 -4.06
C ALA A 274 15.84 -4.25 -4.64
N PRO A 275 16.51 -3.20 -4.11
CA PRO A 275 16.16 -1.81 -4.36
C PRO A 275 16.41 -1.33 -5.79
N GLN A 276 17.24 -2.04 -6.57
CA GLN A 276 17.50 -1.71 -7.98
C GLN A 276 16.66 -2.52 -8.98
N HIS A 277 15.82 -3.44 -8.50
CA HIS A 277 15.04 -4.30 -9.38
C HIS A 277 14.13 -3.47 -10.30
N ARG A 278 14.38 -3.55 -11.62
CA ARG A 278 13.71 -2.78 -12.68
C ARG A 278 13.63 -1.27 -12.39
N GLY A 279 14.56 -0.73 -11.61
CA GLY A 279 14.60 0.66 -11.19
C GLY A 279 13.54 1.06 -10.15
N GLY A 280 12.41 0.36 -10.00
CA GLY A 280 11.37 0.66 -9.00
C GLY A 280 11.63 0.09 -7.61
N GLY A 281 12.50 -0.92 -7.50
CA GLY A 281 12.75 -1.64 -6.25
C GLY A 281 11.66 -2.66 -5.95
N LYS A 282 12.06 -3.78 -5.34
CA LYS A 282 11.14 -4.84 -4.92
C LYS A 282 11.52 -5.43 -3.57
N VAL A 283 10.55 -6.00 -2.87
CA VAL A 283 10.77 -6.81 -1.68
C VAL A 283 10.18 -8.19 -1.89
N CYS A 284 10.98 -9.21 -1.59
CA CYS A 284 10.56 -10.61 -1.58
C CYS A 284 10.29 -11.01 -0.14
N THR A 285 9.03 -11.31 0.17
CA THR A 285 8.63 -11.87 1.46
C THR A 285 8.46 -13.38 1.32
N ARG A 286 8.87 -14.15 2.35
CA ARG A 286 8.82 -15.62 2.44
C ARG A 286 9.85 -16.38 1.58
N MET A 287 11.05 -16.54 2.14
CA MET A 287 12.04 -17.55 1.69
C MET A 287 11.98 -18.77 2.63
N ASP A 288 11.31 -19.84 2.22
CA ASP A 288 11.18 -21.07 3.05
C ASP A 288 12.57 -21.67 3.33
N SER A 289 12.84 -21.92 4.62
CA SER A 289 14.11 -22.42 5.15
C SER A 289 14.29 -23.95 5.00
N PHE A 290 13.23 -24.70 4.64
CA PHE A 290 13.25 -26.17 4.68
C PHE A 290 12.67 -26.88 3.46
N ARG A 291 11.68 -26.29 2.78
CA ARG A 291 11.09 -26.87 1.56
C ARG A 291 11.56 -26.03 0.39
N LYS A 292 12.18 -26.67 -0.61
CA LYS A 292 12.79 -26.08 -1.82
C LYS A 292 11.86 -25.22 -2.72
N ASN A 293 10.77 -24.66 -2.18
CA ASN A 293 9.81 -23.82 -2.87
C ASN A 293 9.85 -22.43 -2.22
N VAL A 294 10.42 -21.45 -2.93
CA VAL A 294 10.33 -20.05 -2.53
C VAL A 294 9.02 -19.49 -3.08
N ILE A 295 8.11 -19.07 -2.20
CA ILE A 295 6.91 -18.31 -2.62
C ILE A 295 7.24 -16.83 -2.35
N CYS A 296 7.84 -16.16 -3.34
CA CYS A 296 8.10 -14.73 -3.27
C CYS A 296 6.80 -13.96 -3.49
N PHE A 297 6.21 -13.40 -2.42
CA PHE A 297 5.25 -12.32 -2.60
C PHE A 297 6.02 -11.02 -2.88
N LEU A 298 5.82 -10.49 -4.09
CA LEU A 298 6.56 -9.36 -4.64
C LEU A 298 5.85 -8.05 -4.34
N LEU A 299 6.38 -7.29 -3.38
CA LEU A 299 6.01 -5.89 -3.17
C LEU A 299 6.85 -5.05 -4.13
N SER A 300 6.23 -4.16 -4.91
CA SER A 300 6.93 -3.34 -5.90
C SER A 300 6.80 -1.86 -5.56
N GLY A 301 7.92 -1.13 -5.62
CA GLY A 301 7.90 0.32 -5.42
C GLY A 301 7.20 1.04 -6.57
N GLN A 302 6.50 2.13 -6.25
CA GLN A 302 5.70 2.88 -7.22
C GLN A 302 6.56 3.79 -8.13
N LEU A 303 7.69 4.29 -7.62
CA LEU A 303 8.55 5.27 -8.30
C LEU A 303 9.92 4.68 -8.63
N MET A 304 10.37 4.86 -9.88
CA MET A 304 11.72 4.49 -10.30
C MET A 304 12.76 5.38 -9.61
N GLY A 305 13.85 4.77 -9.14
CA GLY A 305 14.93 5.47 -8.43
C GLY A 305 14.67 5.70 -6.94
N SER A 306 13.49 5.32 -6.42
CA SER A 306 13.12 5.51 -5.01
C SER A 306 13.92 4.65 -4.02
N TYR A 307 14.63 3.64 -4.53
CA TYR A 307 15.42 2.71 -3.73
C TYR A 307 14.58 1.90 -2.72
N PHE A 308 13.35 1.59 -3.11
CA PHE A 308 12.37 0.82 -2.33
C PHE A 308 12.88 -0.58 -1.96
N GLY A 309 12.89 -0.92 -0.67
CA GLY A 309 13.44 -2.18 -0.16
C GLY A 309 14.91 -2.08 0.23
N SER A 310 15.42 -0.87 0.48
CA SER A 310 16.79 -0.68 1.00
C SER A 310 16.88 -0.94 2.51
N SER A 311 15.86 -0.55 3.26
CA SER A 311 15.67 -0.85 4.68
C SER A 311 14.36 -1.62 4.87
N LEU A 312 14.35 -2.55 5.82
CA LEU A 312 13.21 -3.41 6.14
C LEU A 312 13.12 -3.58 7.66
N CYS A 313 11.91 -3.52 8.20
CA CYS A 313 11.64 -3.81 9.62
C CYS A 313 10.44 -4.74 9.73
N ALA A 314 10.60 -5.82 10.51
CA ALA A 314 9.53 -6.77 10.81
C ALA A 314 9.11 -6.56 12.27
N VAL A 315 7.83 -6.27 12.50
CA VAL A 315 7.30 -5.93 13.83
C VAL A 315 5.81 -6.21 13.88
N ASP A 316 5.32 -6.79 14.97
CA ASP A 316 3.87 -7.00 15.19
C ASP A 316 3.27 -5.69 15.72
N LEU A 317 2.67 -4.89 14.83
CA LEU A 317 2.19 -3.54 15.18
C LEU A 317 0.80 -3.57 15.84
N ASN A 318 -0.05 -4.51 15.42
CA ASN A 318 -1.45 -4.63 15.86
C ASN A 318 -1.68 -5.73 16.91
N ARG A 319 -0.62 -6.43 17.33
CA ARG A 319 -0.62 -7.51 18.32
C ARG A 319 -1.47 -8.71 17.92
N ASP A 320 -1.49 -9.05 16.64
CA ASP A 320 -2.21 -10.24 16.13
C ASP A 320 -1.35 -11.52 16.14
N GLY A 321 -0.07 -11.41 16.53
CA GLY A 321 0.89 -12.51 16.59
C GLY A 321 1.59 -12.80 15.26
N LEU A 322 1.31 -12.02 14.22
CA LEU A 322 2.05 -12.01 12.96
C LEU A 322 2.93 -10.75 12.92
N SER A 323 4.09 -10.85 12.27
CA SER A 323 4.91 -9.67 12.03
C SER A 323 4.38 -8.92 10.82
N ASP A 324 4.18 -7.62 10.96
CA ASP A 324 3.98 -6.68 9.87
C ASP A 324 5.33 -6.24 9.28
N LEU A 325 5.30 -5.66 8.09
CA LEU A 325 6.49 -5.27 7.35
C LEU A 325 6.47 -3.79 6.99
N LEU A 326 7.50 -3.06 7.44
CA LEU A 326 7.79 -1.71 6.97
C LEU A 326 8.91 -1.76 5.93
N VAL A 327 8.71 -1.04 4.83
CA VAL A 327 9.65 -0.99 3.70
C VAL A 327 10.06 0.46 3.43
N GLY A 328 11.37 0.74 3.52
CA GLY A 328 11.91 2.06 3.24
C GLY A 328 12.24 2.31 1.77
N ALA A 329 11.95 3.53 1.33
CA ALA A 329 12.32 4.11 0.05
C ALA A 329 12.95 5.49 0.29
N PRO A 330 14.21 5.56 0.79
CA PRO A 330 14.85 6.80 1.21
C PRO A 330 15.10 7.79 0.06
N MET A 331 15.17 7.32 -1.19
CA MET A 331 15.32 8.18 -2.37
C MET A 331 13.96 8.47 -3.04
N TYR A 332 12.86 8.21 -2.35
CA TYR A 332 11.55 8.62 -2.85
C TYR A 332 11.48 10.15 -2.98
N SER A 333 11.07 10.61 -4.16
CA SER A 333 11.15 11.99 -4.58
C SER A 333 9.79 12.47 -5.09
N THR A 334 9.18 13.41 -4.38
CA THR A 334 8.10 14.25 -4.91
C THR A 334 8.66 15.53 -5.52
N LEU A 335 9.61 16.16 -4.83
CA LEU A 335 10.38 17.30 -5.33
C LEU A 335 11.88 17.00 -5.36
N ARG A 336 12.48 16.54 -4.25
CA ARG A 336 13.91 16.21 -4.13
C ARG A 336 14.25 15.36 -2.89
N ASP A 337 14.04 14.06 -3.01
CA ASP A 337 14.51 12.97 -2.13
C ASP A 337 14.08 13.13 -0.66
N GLU A 338 12.79 13.35 -0.44
CA GLU A 338 12.22 13.44 0.91
C GLU A 338 12.28 12.08 1.63
N GLY A 339 12.11 10.99 0.89
CA GLY A 339 12.01 9.63 1.42
C GLY A 339 10.59 9.26 1.87
N GLN A 340 10.31 7.96 1.89
CA GLN A 340 8.99 7.41 2.24
C GLN A 340 9.14 6.01 2.84
N VAL A 341 8.22 5.63 3.72
CA VAL A 341 8.11 4.25 4.24
C VAL A 341 6.70 3.71 3.97
N SER A 342 6.61 2.53 3.38
CA SER A 342 5.35 1.81 3.15
C SER A 342 5.12 0.78 4.24
N VAL A 343 3.87 0.68 4.73
CA VAL A 343 3.47 -0.23 5.81
C VAL A 343 2.58 -1.32 5.23
N TYR A 344 2.98 -2.57 5.47
CA TYR A 344 2.24 -3.74 5.05
C TYR A 344 1.85 -4.57 6.26
N LEU A 345 0.55 -4.77 6.47
CA LEU A 345 0.03 -5.64 7.51
C LEU A 345 -0.05 -7.08 7.02
N SER A 346 0.37 -8.02 7.86
CA SER A 346 0.30 -9.44 7.51
C SER A 346 -1.12 -9.97 7.66
N LYS A 347 -1.61 -10.72 6.66
CA LYS A 347 -2.86 -11.48 6.75
C LYS A 347 -2.63 -12.98 6.94
N GLY A 348 -1.38 -13.38 7.21
CA GLY A 348 -0.96 -14.77 7.30
C GLY A 348 -0.69 -15.40 5.94
N ASN A 349 -0.13 -16.61 5.96
CA ASN A 349 0.40 -17.33 4.79
C ASN A 349 1.47 -16.57 3.96
N GLY A 350 1.96 -15.42 4.45
CA GLY A 350 2.89 -14.55 3.73
C GLY A 350 2.21 -13.49 2.87
N VAL A 351 0.88 -13.36 2.94
CA VAL A 351 0.13 -12.31 2.23
C VAL A 351 0.26 -11.00 3.00
N MET A 352 0.66 -9.96 2.27
CA MET A 352 0.88 -8.61 2.78
C MET A 352 -0.15 -7.64 2.19
N GLU A 353 -0.87 -6.92 3.04
CA GLU A 353 -1.82 -5.88 2.64
C GLU A 353 -1.25 -4.50 2.95
N GLU A 354 -1.21 -3.61 1.95
CA GLU A 354 -0.74 -2.23 2.15
C GLU A 354 -1.75 -1.47 3.01
N ALA A 355 -1.34 -1.09 4.23
CA ALA A 355 -2.20 -0.38 5.18
C ALA A 355 -2.02 1.13 5.15
N GLY A 356 -0.83 1.61 4.77
CA GLY A 356 -0.56 3.04 4.71
C GLY A 356 0.85 3.41 4.31
N LEU A 357 1.06 4.71 4.19
CA LEU A 357 2.34 5.35 3.89
C LEU A 357 2.71 6.28 5.03
N LEU A 358 3.95 6.20 5.50
CA LEU A 358 4.53 7.09 6.49
C LEU A 358 5.46 8.08 5.79
N ASN A 359 5.27 9.35 6.11
CA ASN A 359 6.12 10.44 5.66
C ASN A 359 6.60 11.24 6.88
N GLY A 360 7.85 11.73 6.83
CA GLY A 360 8.36 12.71 7.79
C GLY A 360 7.80 14.11 7.53
N ASP A 361 8.60 15.15 7.78
CA ASP A 361 8.20 16.55 7.52
C ASP A 361 8.34 16.96 6.04
N ASN A 362 8.57 16.00 5.14
CA ASN A 362 8.88 16.22 3.73
C ASN A 362 10.05 17.21 3.55
N ALA A 363 11.03 17.13 4.45
CA ALA A 363 12.19 17.97 4.39
C ALA A 363 13.06 17.63 3.17
N TYR A 364 13.68 18.65 2.61
CA TYR A 364 14.52 18.54 1.43
C TYR A 364 15.66 17.55 1.64
N ASN A 365 15.80 16.56 0.75
CA ASN A 365 16.89 15.57 0.76
C ASN A 365 17.07 14.90 2.14
N ALA A 366 15.99 14.63 2.84
CA ALA A 366 16.01 14.11 4.22
C ALA A 366 16.41 12.64 4.29
N HIS A 367 16.18 11.86 3.21
CA HIS A 367 16.36 10.42 3.19
C HIS A 367 15.54 9.70 4.28
N PHE A 368 14.28 10.10 4.45
CA PHE A 368 13.39 9.46 5.40
C PHE A 368 13.18 7.98 5.03
N GLY A 369 13.41 7.07 5.99
CA GLY A 369 13.36 5.63 5.76
C GLY A 369 14.71 5.00 5.44
N GLU A 370 15.84 5.71 5.62
CA GLU A 370 17.18 5.12 5.48
C GLU A 370 17.42 4.02 6.52
N SER A 371 16.92 4.21 7.74
CA SER A 371 16.90 3.20 8.80
C SER A 371 15.49 3.08 9.38
N ILE A 372 15.10 1.84 9.71
CA ILE A 372 13.82 1.53 10.34
C ILE A 372 14.12 0.46 11.39
N THR A 373 13.69 0.68 12.63
CA THR A 373 13.83 -0.33 13.70
C THR A 373 12.58 -0.37 14.56
N ALA A 374 12.23 -1.58 15.00
CA ALA A 374 11.33 -1.75 16.13
C ALA A 374 12.06 -1.26 17.39
N ILE A 375 11.39 -0.46 18.21
CA ILE A 375 11.96 0.08 19.46
C ILE A 375 11.29 -0.50 20.70
N GLY A 376 10.39 -1.46 20.54
CA GLY A 376 9.59 -1.99 21.65
C GLY A 376 8.33 -1.15 21.88
N ASP A 377 7.59 -1.48 22.92
CA ASP A 377 6.49 -0.66 23.44
C ASP A 377 7.09 0.40 24.38
N ILE A 378 7.36 1.60 23.83
CA ILE A 378 8.08 2.64 24.57
C ILE A 378 7.19 3.32 25.60
N ASP A 379 5.87 3.32 25.37
CA ASP A 379 4.90 4.08 26.16
C ASP A 379 3.91 3.23 26.98
N ASP A 380 4.15 1.91 26.96
CA ASP A 380 3.49 0.85 27.71
C ASP A 380 1.98 0.83 27.47
N ASP A 381 1.57 1.05 26.22
CA ASP A 381 0.18 1.02 25.76
C ASP A 381 -0.28 -0.38 25.30
N GLY A 382 0.67 -1.30 25.11
CA GLY A 382 0.46 -2.68 24.73
C GLY A 382 0.75 -3.00 23.27
N TYR A 383 1.16 -2.02 22.45
CA TYR A 383 1.54 -2.17 21.04
C TYR A 383 3.03 -1.85 20.82
N GLN A 384 3.61 -2.36 19.73
CA GLN A 384 5.02 -2.11 19.41
C GLN A 384 5.17 -0.80 18.64
N ASP A 385 6.19 -0.02 18.99
CA ASP A 385 6.53 1.23 18.34
C ASP A 385 7.73 1.07 17.39
N VAL A 386 7.83 2.02 16.46
CA VAL A 386 8.92 2.06 15.48
C VAL A 386 9.62 3.41 15.43
N ALA A 387 10.92 3.37 15.22
CA ALA A 387 11.73 4.54 14.91
C ALA A 387 12.21 4.51 13.46
N ILE A 388 12.10 5.66 12.79
CA ILE A 388 12.49 5.85 11.38
C ILE A 388 13.54 6.97 11.30
N GLY A 389 14.68 6.69 10.66
CA GLY A 389 15.76 7.64 10.49
C GLY A 389 15.65 8.47 9.21
N ALA A 390 16.06 9.74 9.31
CA ALA A 390 16.23 10.70 8.22
C ALA A 390 17.59 11.42 8.38
N PRO A 391 18.71 10.71 8.11
CA PRO A 391 20.04 11.18 8.51
C PRO A 391 20.53 12.43 7.77
N LYS A 392 19.94 12.79 6.63
CA LYS A 392 20.36 13.95 5.84
C LYS A 392 19.53 15.21 6.09
N GLU A 393 18.48 15.09 6.90
CA GLU A 393 17.64 16.21 7.30
C GLU A 393 18.44 17.28 8.07
N ASP A 394 17.94 18.52 8.10
CA ASP A 394 18.56 19.65 8.79
C ASP A 394 20.04 19.87 8.41
N GLU A 395 20.34 19.85 7.11
CA GLU A 395 21.70 20.02 6.56
C GLU A 395 22.69 18.97 7.10
N TYR A 396 22.32 17.68 7.02
CA TYR A 396 23.10 16.55 7.55
C TYR A 396 23.22 16.50 9.07
N SER A 397 22.51 17.35 9.83
CA SER A 397 22.40 17.16 11.29
C SER A 397 21.69 15.85 11.60
N GLY A 398 20.72 15.46 10.76
CA GLY A 398 19.94 14.23 10.82
C GLY A 398 18.81 14.28 11.84
N ALA A 399 17.80 13.43 11.64
CA ALA A 399 16.66 13.30 12.53
C ALA A 399 16.19 11.84 12.66
N ILE A 400 15.44 11.58 13.73
CA ILE A 400 14.63 10.36 13.87
C ILE A 400 13.17 10.72 14.17
N TYR A 401 12.27 9.87 13.71
CA TYR A 401 10.83 9.98 13.91
C TYR A 401 10.32 8.75 14.63
N ILE A 402 9.42 8.93 15.60
CA ILE A 402 8.79 7.82 16.34
C ILE A 402 7.33 7.74 15.97
N TYR A 403 6.88 6.53 15.65
CA TYR A 403 5.50 6.22 15.33
C TYR A 403 5.01 5.14 16.28
N HIS A 404 3.81 5.33 16.81
CA HIS A 404 3.18 4.38 17.71
C HIS A 404 2.34 3.35 16.95
N GLY A 405 2.40 2.11 17.42
CA GLY A 405 1.48 1.05 17.00
C GLY A 405 0.08 1.27 17.58
N ASP A 406 -0.93 0.67 16.96
CA ASP A 406 -2.27 0.58 17.54
C ASP A 406 -3.02 -0.65 17.02
N ALA A 407 -4.26 -0.85 17.48
CA ALA A 407 -5.10 -1.96 17.04
C ALA A 407 -5.36 -2.01 15.52
N THR A 408 -5.12 -0.93 14.79
CA THR A 408 -5.27 -0.84 13.33
C THR A 408 -3.95 -1.03 12.59
N GLY A 409 -2.83 -1.17 13.29
CA GLY A 409 -1.48 -1.25 12.75
C GLY A 409 -0.63 -0.12 13.32
N ILE A 410 -0.58 1.03 12.63
CA ILE A 410 0.30 2.14 13.00
C ILE A 410 -0.41 3.48 12.83
N ILE A 411 -0.15 4.41 13.75
CA ILE A 411 -0.67 5.76 13.65
C ILE A 411 0.14 6.51 12.58
N ASN A 412 -0.50 6.89 11.47
CA ASN A 412 0.17 7.54 10.32
C ASN A 412 0.92 8.86 10.63
N LYS A 413 0.63 9.49 11.78
CA LYS A 413 1.31 10.70 12.24
C LYS A 413 2.31 10.33 13.33
N TYR A 414 3.57 10.72 13.15
CA TYR A 414 4.59 10.54 14.16
C TYR A 414 4.21 11.22 15.49
N SER A 415 4.57 10.59 16.60
CA SER A 415 4.42 11.14 17.95
C SER A 415 5.57 12.06 18.35
N LEU A 416 6.72 11.91 17.70
CA LEU A 416 7.93 12.69 17.94
C LEU A 416 8.78 12.83 16.69
N ARG A 417 9.42 13.99 16.59
CA ARG A 417 10.60 14.20 15.75
C ARG A 417 11.78 14.68 16.60
N LEU A 418 12.90 13.97 16.57
CA LEU A 418 14.15 14.38 17.22
C LEU A 418 15.19 14.76 16.18
N SER A 419 15.57 16.04 16.18
CA SER A 419 16.69 16.52 15.37
C SER A 419 18.00 16.34 16.14
N GLY A 420 19.03 15.81 15.49
CA GLY A 420 20.38 15.69 16.06
C GLY A 420 20.91 17.04 16.54
N ARG A 421 20.56 18.13 15.84
CA ARG A 421 20.94 19.51 16.20
C ARG A 421 20.38 19.96 17.55
N SER A 422 19.20 19.45 17.94
CA SER A 422 18.56 19.77 19.22
C SER A 422 19.25 19.09 20.41
N ILE A 423 19.87 17.93 20.18
CA ILE A 423 20.63 17.18 21.19
C ILE A 423 22.05 17.74 21.30
N SER A 424 22.76 17.86 20.18
CA SER A 424 24.08 18.46 20.12
C SER A 424 24.36 19.01 18.72
N PRO A 425 24.82 20.26 18.60
CA PRO A 425 25.07 20.89 17.30
C PRO A 425 26.24 20.26 16.52
N ALA A 426 27.02 19.36 17.14
CA ALA A 426 28.13 18.67 16.50
C ALA A 426 27.73 17.36 15.81
N LEU A 427 26.52 16.85 16.05
CA LEU A 427 26.07 15.57 15.49
C LEU A 427 25.83 15.71 13.98
N GLN A 428 26.27 14.69 13.23
CA GLN A 428 26.07 14.60 11.79
C GLN A 428 25.65 13.19 11.38
N MET A 429 24.74 13.10 10.41
CA MET A 429 24.09 11.86 9.97
C MET A 429 23.37 11.13 11.11
N PHE A 430 22.80 11.88 12.05
CA PHE A 430 22.03 11.32 13.16
C PHE A 430 20.79 10.60 12.63
N GLY A 431 20.65 9.31 12.99
CA GLY A 431 19.58 8.46 12.44
C GLY A 431 20.03 7.57 11.29
N GLN A 432 21.33 7.51 10.96
CA GLN A 432 21.86 6.56 9.98
C GLN A 432 21.65 5.11 10.44
N SER A 433 21.81 4.86 11.74
CA SER A 433 21.51 3.58 12.38
C SER A 433 20.79 3.84 13.69
N VAL A 434 19.83 2.98 14.00
CA VAL A 434 19.02 3.05 15.22
C VAL A 434 18.90 1.62 15.76
N SER A 435 19.01 1.49 17.07
CA SER A 435 18.73 0.26 17.81
C SER A 435 17.81 0.58 18.97
N GLY A 436 16.89 -0.31 19.29
CA GLY A 436 16.02 -0.20 20.47
C GLY A 436 15.61 -1.59 20.97
N ASN A 437 14.49 -1.63 21.70
CA ASN A 437 13.89 -2.83 22.27
C ASN A 437 14.70 -3.46 23.44
N VAL A 438 15.62 -2.71 24.04
CA VAL A 438 16.34 -3.11 25.26
C VAL A 438 16.22 -2.01 26.31
N ASP A 439 15.85 -2.39 27.53
CA ASP A 439 15.92 -1.51 28.70
C ASP A 439 17.39 -1.40 29.16
N MET A 440 18.00 -0.24 28.92
CA MET A 440 19.42 0.03 29.11
C MET A 440 19.74 0.64 30.48
N ASP A 441 18.74 1.19 31.19
CA ASP A 441 18.88 1.77 32.53
C ASP A 441 18.15 1.00 33.65
N GLY A 442 17.38 -0.03 33.31
CA GLY A 442 16.66 -0.90 34.25
C GLY A 442 15.34 -0.32 34.77
N ASN A 443 14.76 0.67 34.10
CA ASN A 443 13.53 1.33 34.54
C ASN A 443 12.23 0.63 34.06
N GLY A 444 12.34 -0.44 33.27
CA GLY A 444 11.21 -1.22 32.75
C GLY A 444 10.64 -0.74 31.42
N TYR A 445 11.26 0.25 30.78
CA TYR A 445 10.92 0.75 29.45
C TYR A 445 12.11 0.54 28.49
N PRO A 446 11.87 0.20 27.22
CA PRO A 446 12.94 0.07 26.25
C PRO A 446 13.53 1.45 25.92
N ASP A 447 14.85 1.51 25.75
CA ASP A 447 15.57 2.74 25.39
C ASP A 447 15.88 2.78 23.89
N ILE A 448 16.41 3.91 23.41
CA ILE A 448 16.78 4.09 22.01
C ILE A 448 18.23 4.55 21.88
N THR A 449 18.99 3.84 21.07
CA THR A 449 20.35 4.21 20.68
C THR A 449 20.41 4.64 19.22
N VAL A 450 21.01 5.80 18.93
CA VAL A 450 21.09 6.39 17.60
C VAL A 450 22.55 6.67 17.21
N GLY A 451 22.94 6.22 16.03
CA GLY A 451 24.25 6.48 15.43
C GLY A 451 24.32 7.78 14.64
N ALA A 452 25.45 8.49 14.76
CA ALA A 452 25.79 9.72 14.03
C ALA A 452 27.23 9.64 13.50
N PHE A 453 27.43 8.77 12.50
CA PHE A 453 28.75 8.29 12.11
C PHE A 453 29.69 9.34 11.52
N MET A 454 29.17 10.40 10.87
CA MET A 454 30.03 11.47 10.33
C MET A 454 30.62 12.35 11.42
N SER A 455 30.03 12.31 12.62
CA SER A 455 30.54 12.96 13.83
C SER A 455 31.20 11.97 14.80
N ASP A 456 31.46 10.74 14.36
CA ASP A 456 32.05 9.65 15.16
C ASP A 456 31.39 9.50 16.55
N SER A 457 30.06 9.64 16.60
CA SER A 457 29.28 9.73 17.84
C SER A 457 28.07 8.82 17.86
N VAL A 458 27.68 8.38 19.06
CA VAL A 458 26.46 7.61 19.32
C VAL A 458 25.71 8.24 20.49
N VAL A 459 24.39 8.31 20.41
CA VAL A 459 23.53 8.87 21.45
C VAL A 459 22.60 7.79 21.97
N LEU A 460 22.62 7.56 23.28
CA LEU A 460 21.63 6.76 24.00
C LEU A 460 20.61 7.71 24.64
N LEU A 461 19.35 7.53 24.26
CA LEU A 461 18.18 8.24 24.74
C LEU A 461 17.37 7.31 25.62
N ARG A 462 17.09 7.74 26.85
CA ARG A 462 16.38 6.92 27.83
C ARG A 462 14.89 7.23 27.83
N SER A 463 14.08 6.20 28.00
CA SER A 463 12.63 6.31 28.04
C SER A 463 12.15 6.65 29.46
N ARG A 464 11.39 7.72 29.57
CA ARG A 464 10.80 8.21 30.82
C ARG A 464 9.56 7.37 31.15
N PRO A 465 9.34 7.03 32.43
CA PRO A 465 8.18 6.26 32.82
C PRO A 465 6.85 6.96 32.52
N VAL A 466 5.92 6.22 31.92
CA VAL A 466 4.58 6.70 31.57
C VAL A 466 3.58 6.33 32.67
N ILE A 467 2.85 7.33 33.16
CA ILE A 467 1.84 7.16 34.21
C ILE A 467 0.48 7.69 33.77
N THR A 468 -0.58 7.01 34.21
CA THR A 468 -1.98 7.42 34.05
C THR A 468 -2.57 7.79 35.40
N VAL A 469 -3.47 8.77 35.40
CA VAL A 469 -4.19 9.22 36.60
C VAL A 469 -5.66 8.98 36.38
N ASP A 470 -6.24 8.08 37.17
CA ASP A 470 -7.69 7.91 37.21
C ASP A 470 -8.26 8.92 38.20
N VAL A 471 -9.15 9.78 37.70
CA VAL A 471 -9.84 10.78 38.51
C VAL A 471 -11.32 10.42 38.58
N SER A 472 -11.81 10.17 39.79
CA SER A 472 -13.23 9.93 40.07
C SER A 472 -13.80 11.11 40.85
N ILE A 473 -14.83 11.75 40.32
CA ILE A 473 -15.54 12.87 40.96
C ILE A 473 -16.90 12.35 41.41
N TYR A 474 -17.13 12.29 42.72
CA TYR A 474 -18.41 11.90 43.32
C TYR A 474 -19.22 13.14 43.69
N LEU A 475 -20.39 13.28 43.07
CA LEU A 475 -21.37 14.35 43.26
C LEU A 475 -22.73 13.74 43.65
N PRO A 476 -23.62 14.49 44.34
CA PRO A 476 -25.00 14.06 44.52
C PRO A 476 -25.72 13.94 43.16
N VAL A 477 -26.72 13.07 43.06
CA VAL A 477 -27.50 12.90 41.82
C VAL A 477 -28.28 14.19 41.50
N SER A 478 -28.87 14.83 42.51
CA SER A 478 -29.58 16.09 42.36
C SER A 478 -29.41 16.97 43.60
N ILE A 479 -29.49 18.28 43.41
CA ILE A 479 -29.40 19.28 44.47
C ILE A 479 -30.79 19.81 44.75
N ASN A 480 -31.30 19.52 45.95
CA ASN A 480 -32.53 20.12 46.44
C ASN A 480 -32.25 21.54 46.95
N ILE A 481 -32.84 22.54 46.31
CA ILE A 481 -32.67 23.95 46.72
C ILE A 481 -33.73 24.45 47.70
N THR A 482 -34.74 23.62 48.00
CA THR A 482 -35.86 23.98 48.88
C THR A 482 -35.58 23.71 50.35
N VAL A 483 -34.66 22.78 50.65
CA VAL A 483 -34.28 22.40 52.02
C VAL A 483 -32.83 22.80 52.29
N PRO A 484 -32.56 23.74 53.21
CA PRO A 484 -31.19 24.11 53.56
C PRO A 484 -30.50 23.02 54.40
N GLU A 485 -29.44 22.43 53.84
CA GLU A 485 -28.67 21.33 54.46
C GLU A 485 -27.49 21.80 55.33
N CYS A 486 -26.98 23.03 55.18
CA CYS A 486 -25.83 23.54 55.95
C CYS A 486 -26.08 24.84 56.72
N HIS A 487 -25.25 25.03 57.75
CA HIS A 487 -25.12 26.27 58.53
C HIS A 487 -23.73 26.87 58.34
N GLU A 488 -23.65 28.12 57.88
CA GLU A 488 -22.41 28.91 57.89
C GLU A 488 -22.66 30.20 58.68
N GLY A 489 -22.26 30.20 59.95
CA GLY A 489 -22.65 31.27 60.88
C GLY A 489 -24.18 31.41 61.02
N PRO A 490 -24.76 32.63 60.96
CA PRO A 490 -26.20 32.85 61.08
C PRO A 490 -26.99 32.67 59.76
N GLN A 491 -26.38 32.20 58.66
CA GLN A 491 -27.07 32.01 57.38
C GLN A 491 -27.35 30.53 57.07
N HIS A 492 -28.61 30.21 56.78
CA HIS A 492 -29.03 28.95 56.17
C HIS A 492 -28.67 28.95 54.69
N LEU A 493 -27.90 27.96 54.25
CA LEU A 493 -27.40 27.83 52.87
C LEU A 493 -27.57 26.37 52.39
N ASN A 494 -27.83 26.22 51.09
CA ASN A 494 -27.81 24.90 50.44
C ASN A 494 -26.35 24.54 50.13
N CYS A 495 -25.93 23.37 50.58
CA CYS A 495 -24.58 22.87 50.38
C CYS A 495 -24.64 21.40 49.96
N PHE A 496 -23.55 20.89 49.41
CA PHE A 496 -23.35 19.47 49.22
C PHE A 496 -21.85 19.16 49.23
N ASN A 497 -21.51 17.89 49.43
CA ASN A 497 -20.12 17.45 49.41
C ASN A 497 -19.74 16.92 48.03
N ALA A 498 -18.67 17.46 47.47
CA ALA A 498 -18.00 16.94 46.28
C ALA A 498 -16.73 16.18 46.73
N THR A 499 -16.67 14.89 46.43
CA THR A 499 -15.50 14.05 46.79
C THR A 499 -14.71 13.73 45.53
N ILE A 500 -13.40 13.95 45.56
CA ILE A 500 -12.50 13.67 44.43
C ILE A 500 -11.54 12.60 44.88
N CYS A 501 -11.49 11.49 44.14
CA CYS A 501 -10.56 10.41 44.35
C CYS A 501 -9.60 10.31 43.16
N LEU A 502 -8.32 10.16 43.47
CA LEU A 502 -7.22 10.14 42.51
C LEU A 502 -6.40 8.86 42.71
N VAL A 503 -6.14 8.15 41.62
CA VAL A 503 -5.32 6.92 41.62
C VAL A 503 -4.26 7.01 40.53
N PHE A 504 -3.00 6.79 40.89
CA PHE A 504 -1.92 6.60 39.91
C PHE A 504 -1.87 5.16 39.43
N ARG A 505 -1.87 4.96 38.11
CA ARG A 505 -1.57 3.66 37.48
C ARG A 505 -0.32 3.79 36.61
N GLY A 506 0.45 2.70 36.57
CA GLY A 506 1.70 2.61 35.80
C GLY A 506 2.59 1.50 36.36
N LYS A 507 3.73 1.26 35.72
CA LYS A 507 4.78 0.38 36.25
C LYS A 507 5.32 0.93 37.57
N GLN A 508 5.78 0.04 38.45
CA GLN A 508 6.19 0.40 39.81
C GLN A 508 7.45 1.29 39.77
N LEU A 509 7.32 2.53 40.25
CA LEU A 509 8.40 3.52 40.35
C LEU A 509 8.82 3.71 41.81
N PRO A 510 10.12 3.97 42.06
CA PRO A 510 10.59 4.32 43.39
C PRO A 510 10.18 5.75 43.77
N GLY A 511 9.83 5.94 45.04
CA GLY A 511 9.51 7.25 45.62
C GLY A 511 8.05 7.69 45.45
N GLN A 512 7.79 8.95 45.82
CA GLN A 512 6.46 9.56 45.79
C GLN A 512 6.36 10.62 44.71
N ILE A 513 5.19 10.71 44.08
CA ILE A 513 4.90 11.68 43.03
C ILE A 513 3.94 12.72 43.59
N GLU A 514 4.34 13.98 43.56
CA GLU A 514 3.46 15.11 43.86
C GLU A 514 2.52 15.35 42.68
N LEU A 515 1.21 15.42 42.94
CA LEU A 515 0.17 15.76 41.99
C LEU A 515 -0.44 17.11 42.38
N MET A 516 -0.46 18.05 41.44
CA MET A 516 -1.13 19.33 41.60
C MET A 516 -2.45 19.28 40.84
N TYR A 517 -3.57 19.49 41.52
CA TYR A 517 -4.88 19.55 40.85
C TYR A 517 -5.66 20.81 41.25
N ASN A 518 -6.51 21.25 40.33
CA ASN A 518 -7.39 22.39 40.46
C ASN A 518 -8.84 21.96 40.19
N LEU A 519 -9.65 21.98 41.24
CA LEU A 519 -11.08 21.72 41.18
C LEU A 519 -11.81 23.03 40.86
N THR A 520 -12.52 23.10 39.75
CA THR A 520 -13.34 24.25 39.36
C THR A 520 -14.82 23.88 39.35
N ALA A 521 -15.65 24.70 39.98
CA ALA A 521 -17.11 24.55 39.97
C ALA A 521 -17.77 25.42 38.88
N ASP A 522 -18.78 24.85 38.22
CA ASP A 522 -19.62 25.50 37.19
C ASP A 522 -18.80 26.06 36.00
N VAL A 523 -17.95 25.19 35.43
CA VAL A 523 -16.98 25.56 34.38
C VAL A 523 -17.65 26.15 33.15
N ASP A 524 -18.77 25.58 32.70
CA ASP A 524 -19.45 26.03 31.48
C ASP A 524 -19.95 27.47 31.59
N LYS A 525 -20.45 27.87 32.77
CA LYS A 525 -20.85 29.25 33.05
C LYS A 525 -19.65 30.18 33.05
N ARG A 526 -18.54 29.75 33.64
CA ARG A 526 -17.30 30.53 33.70
C ARG A 526 -16.71 30.77 32.32
N GLN A 527 -16.67 29.75 31.45
CA GLN A 527 -16.22 29.89 30.07
C GLN A 527 -17.08 30.88 29.28
N ARG A 528 -18.38 30.96 29.58
CA ARG A 528 -19.32 31.94 29.02
C ARG A 528 -19.32 33.30 29.74
N SER A 529 -18.35 33.55 30.63
CA SER A 529 -18.25 34.78 31.45
C SER A 529 -19.48 35.07 32.31
N GLN A 530 -20.18 34.02 32.75
CA GLN A 530 -21.33 34.09 33.66
C GLN A 530 -20.90 33.76 35.10
N PRO A 531 -21.57 34.34 36.12
CA PRO A 531 -21.24 34.04 37.50
C PRO A 531 -21.55 32.58 37.82
N SER A 532 -20.59 31.88 38.42
CA SER A 532 -20.80 30.51 38.92
C SER A 532 -21.92 30.48 39.96
N ARG A 533 -22.77 29.47 39.87
CA ARG A 533 -23.89 29.20 40.79
C ARG A 533 -23.45 28.57 42.11
N VAL A 534 -22.27 27.94 42.10
CA VAL A 534 -21.71 27.20 43.24
C VAL A 534 -20.33 27.74 43.59
N TYR A 535 -20.01 27.84 44.88
CA TYR A 535 -18.72 28.32 45.36
C TYR A 535 -18.20 27.47 46.51
N PHE A 536 -16.89 27.50 46.70
CA PHE A 536 -16.19 26.96 47.84
C PHE A 536 -15.75 28.09 48.78
N VAL A 537 -15.51 27.75 50.03
CA VAL A 537 -15.01 28.69 51.04
C VAL A 537 -13.58 28.30 51.40
N HIS A 538 -12.63 29.21 51.19
CA HIS A 538 -11.23 29.03 51.58
C HIS A 538 -10.70 30.32 52.20
N ASN A 539 -10.13 30.22 53.41
CA ASN A 539 -9.66 31.37 54.19
C ASN A 539 -10.68 32.52 54.31
N GLY A 540 -11.98 32.20 54.40
CA GLY A 540 -13.07 33.17 54.51
C GLY A 540 -13.47 33.89 53.21
N ALA A 541 -12.84 33.57 52.07
CA ALA A 541 -13.20 34.12 50.76
C ALA A 541 -14.04 33.12 49.95
N GLN A 542 -15.03 33.63 49.20
CA GLN A 542 -15.80 32.86 48.24
C GLN A 542 -14.99 32.67 46.95
N ILE A 543 -14.62 31.43 46.67
CA ILE A 543 -13.83 31.06 45.49
C ILE A 543 -14.57 30.03 44.64
N SER A 544 -14.37 30.05 43.33
CA SER A 544 -15.00 29.11 42.39
C SER A 544 -14.06 28.00 41.94
N SER A 545 -12.78 28.06 42.33
CA SER A 545 -11.76 27.07 42.00
C SER A 545 -10.81 26.88 43.19
N VAL A 546 -10.52 25.64 43.56
CA VAL A 546 -9.62 25.26 44.66
C VAL A 546 -8.44 24.47 44.09
N ALA A 547 -7.23 24.95 44.35
CA ALA A 547 -6.00 24.23 44.01
C ALA A 547 -5.44 23.52 45.24
N ASN A 548 -5.03 22.26 45.09
CA ASN A 548 -4.44 21.48 46.17
C ASN A 548 -3.30 20.58 45.63
N ARG A 549 -2.50 20.03 46.54
CA ARG A 549 -1.37 19.15 46.23
C ARG A 549 -1.46 17.86 47.03
N LEU A 550 -1.19 16.73 46.38
CA LEU A 550 -1.20 15.41 46.99
C LEU A 550 0.08 14.67 46.63
N SER A 551 0.72 14.02 47.60
CA SER A 551 1.80 13.07 47.36
C SER A 551 1.23 11.67 47.46
N LEU A 552 1.37 10.88 46.39
CA LEU A 552 0.75 9.55 46.28
C LEU A 552 1.78 8.51 45.86
N ASP A 553 1.58 7.30 46.38
CA ASP A 553 2.24 6.08 45.92
C ASP A 553 1.46 5.49 44.73
N ILE A 554 2.12 4.70 43.87
CA ILE A 554 1.46 4.03 42.75
C ILE A 554 0.43 3.01 43.25
N ASN A 555 -0.72 2.94 42.56
CA ASN A 555 -1.87 2.08 42.86
C ASN A 555 -2.54 2.35 44.23
N ARG A 556 -2.27 3.49 44.86
CA ARG A 556 -2.94 3.91 46.09
C ARG A 556 -3.93 5.02 45.80
N GLU A 557 -5.18 4.82 46.20
CA GLU A 557 -6.22 5.84 46.11
C GLU A 557 -6.09 6.87 47.23
N ALA A 558 -6.21 8.15 46.87
CA ALA A 558 -6.46 9.21 47.85
C ALA A 558 -7.66 10.04 47.45
N CYS A 559 -8.55 10.23 48.43
CA CYS A 559 -9.75 11.03 48.28
C CYS A 559 -9.67 12.31 49.11
N GLN A 560 -10.17 13.40 48.56
CA GLN A 560 -10.34 14.69 49.25
C GLN A 560 -11.79 15.14 49.12
N GLN A 561 -12.38 15.59 50.22
CA GLN A 561 -13.77 16.01 50.29
C GLN A 561 -13.85 17.54 50.40
N TYR A 562 -14.66 18.15 49.54
CA TYR A 562 -14.89 19.59 49.50
C TYR A 562 -16.38 19.89 49.69
N THR A 563 -16.72 20.80 50.59
CA THR A 563 -18.10 21.29 50.75
C THR A 563 -18.34 22.45 49.78
N ALA A 564 -19.29 22.29 48.89
CA ALA A 564 -19.69 23.26 47.88
C ALA A 564 -21.01 23.93 48.29
N TYR A 565 -21.09 25.25 48.17
CA TYR A 565 -22.25 26.06 48.57
C TYR A 565 -22.96 26.66 47.35
N VAL A 566 -24.28 26.59 47.33
CA VAL A 566 -25.12 27.17 46.27
C VAL A 566 -25.44 28.63 46.61
N LYS A 567 -25.33 29.52 45.63
CA LYS A 567 -25.72 30.93 45.79
C LYS A 567 -27.24 31.08 45.97
N LYS A 568 -27.68 32.07 46.74
CA LYS A 568 -29.12 32.33 46.97
C LYS A 568 -29.86 32.75 45.70
N ASP A 569 -29.22 33.52 44.81
CA ASP A 569 -29.84 34.06 43.59
C ASP A 569 -29.48 33.24 42.34
N VAL A 570 -29.89 31.97 42.28
CA VAL A 570 -29.71 31.14 41.07
C VAL A 570 -30.91 31.31 40.13
N LYS A 571 -30.69 31.99 38.99
CA LYS A 571 -31.71 32.14 37.94
C LYS A 571 -31.78 30.96 36.98
N ASP A 572 -30.66 30.26 36.78
CA ASP A 572 -30.56 29.13 35.87
C ASP A 572 -30.49 27.81 36.64
N VAL A 573 -31.67 27.20 36.78
CA VAL A 573 -31.88 25.91 37.44
C VAL A 573 -32.02 24.74 36.45
N PHE A 574 -31.92 25.02 35.14
CA PHE A 574 -32.17 24.02 34.10
C PHE A 574 -30.90 23.37 33.57
N THR A 575 -29.80 24.13 33.52
CA THR A 575 -28.50 23.62 33.05
C THR A 575 -27.78 22.84 34.14
N ALA A 576 -27.10 21.76 33.77
CA ALA A 576 -26.25 20.99 34.68
C ALA A 576 -25.14 21.87 35.29
N ILE A 577 -24.71 21.53 36.50
CA ILE A 577 -23.56 22.14 37.17
C ILE A 577 -22.36 21.22 36.96
N THR A 578 -21.46 21.67 36.08
CA THR A 578 -20.27 20.91 35.68
C THR A 578 -19.11 21.20 36.61
N PHE A 579 -18.58 20.17 37.26
CA PHE A 579 -17.34 20.21 38.02
C PHE A 579 -16.20 19.65 37.17
N GLU A 580 -15.06 20.34 37.20
CA GLU A 580 -13.85 19.93 36.47
C GLU A 580 -12.68 19.83 37.43
N VAL A 581 -11.93 18.72 37.34
CA VAL A 581 -10.65 18.54 38.02
C VAL A 581 -9.56 18.52 36.96
N ALA A 582 -8.83 19.63 36.85
CA ALA A 582 -7.63 19.73 36.01
C ALA A 582 -6.40 19.37 36.84
N TYR A 583 -5.52 18.50 36.34
CA TYR A 583 -4.35 18.04 37.09
C TYR A 583 -3.05 18.09 36.29
N ALA A 584 -1.93 18.19 37.01
CA ALA A 584 -0.56 18.23 36.49
C ALA A 584 0.41 17.56 37.48
N LEU A 585 1.51 17.02 36.96
CA LEU A 585 2.57 16.45 37.80
C LEU A 585 3.42 17.55 38.43
N GLY A 586 3.73 17.36 39.72
CA GLY A 586 4.67 18.15 40.50
C GLY A 586 6.04 17.49 40.58
N LYS A 587 6.72 17.63 41.73
CA LYS A 587 8.05 17.02 41.91
C LYS A 587 7.96 15.52 42.17
N HIS A 588 8.88 14.77 41.55
CA HIS A 588 9.12 13.38 41.88
C HIS A 588 10.21 13.31 42.96
N VAL A 589 9.87 12.77 44.13
CA VAL A 589 10.76 12.65 45.29
C VAL A 589 11.17 11.19 45.43
N VAL A 590 12.44 10.90 45.14
CA VAL A 590 13.02 9.56 45.22
C VAL A 590 13.80 9.42 46.53
N ASP A 591 13.38 8.48 47.38
CA ASP A 591 14.11 8.12 48.61
C ASP A 591 15.21 7.11 48.27
N GLY A 592 16.44 7.56 48.03
CA GLY A 592 17.56 6.66 47.76
C GLY A 592 18.86 7.35 47.32
N HIS A 593 19.98 6.63 47.41
CA HIS A 593 21.26 7.06 46.82
C HIS A 593 21.06 7.20 45.30
N LEU A 594 21.10 8.44 44.80
CA LEU A 594 21.21 8.70 43.37
C LEU A 594 22.48 7.99 42.86
N ASP A 595 22.31 7.08 41.91
CA ASP A 595 23.43 6.63 41.10
C ASP A 595 23.97 7.87 40.37
N LYS A 596 25.25 8.19 40.58
CA LYS A 596 25.85 9.43 40.04
C LYS A 596 25.94 9.38 38.51
N ASP A 597 25.93 8.18 37.93
CA ASP A 597 26.15 7.95 36.52
C ASP A 597 24.86 8.10 35.68
N LEU A 598 23.71 7.71 36.23
CA LEU A 598 22.40 7.77 35.58
C LEU A 598 21.38 8.47 36.51
N PRO A 599 21.04 9.75 36.26
CA PRO A 599 20.06 10.43 37.08
C PRO A 599 18.68 9.78 36.91
N ALA A 600 17.93 9.73 38.01
CA ALA A 600 16.55 9.25 38.02
C ALA A 600 15.69 10.10 37.08
N LEU A 601 14.94 9.43 36.21
CA LEU A 601 14.06 10.09 35.24
C LEU A 601 12.75 10.49 35.90
N SER A 602 12.28 11.70 35.59
CA SER A 602 10.97 12.16 36.01
C SER A 602 9.87 11.53 35.14
N PRO A 603 8.80 11.00 35.74
CA PRO A 603 7.71 10.36 35.00
C PRO A 603 6.89 11.39 34.22
N VAL A 604 6.13 10.91 33.25
CA VAL A 604 5.30 11.72 32.36
C VAL A 604 3.86 11.20 32.31
N LEU A 605 2.92 12.13 32.23
CA LEU A 605 1.51 11.75 32.03
C LEU A 605 1.32 11.19 30.63
N ARG A 606 0.60 10.08 30.53
CA ARG A 606 0.11 9.57 29.25
C ARG A 606 -0.69 10.65 28.54
N TRP A 607 -0.26 10.99 27.34
CA TRP A 607 -0.73 12.17 26.63
C TRP A 607 -2.18 12.05 26.15
N ARG A 608 -2.96 13.11 26.36
CA ARG A 608 -4.06 13.52 25.50
C ARG A 608 -3.80 14.99 25.14
N LYS A 609 -3.59 15.28 23.84
CA LYS A 609 -3.40 16.61 23.22
C LYS A 609 -3.35 17.81 24.19
N GLY A 610 -2.16 18.29 24.52
CA GLY A 610 -1.82 19.72 24.66
C GLY A 610 -2.33 20.45 25.89
N ASP A 611 -3.37 19.93 26.51
CA ASP A 611 -4.18 20.61 27.50
C ASP A 611 -3.97 19.98 28.88
N MET A 612 -4.24 20.75 29.94
CA MET A 612 -4.37 20.17 31.27
C MET A 612 -5.40 19.04 31.19
N ILE A 613 -4.99 17.82 31.52
CA ILE A 613 -5.89 16.69 31.48
C ILE A 613 -6.94 16.94 32.56
N ALA A 614 -8.20 16.95 32.14
CA ALA A 614 -9.31 17.37 32.96
C ALA A 614 -10.38 16.28 32.99
N ALA A 615 -10.78 15.87 34.20
CA ALA A 615 -11.94 15.01 34.41
C ALA A 615 -13.15 15.88 34.74
N ARG A 616 -14.32 15.54 34.18
CA ARG A 616 -15.56 16.27 34.41
C ARG A 616 -16.64 15.35 34.94
N ASN A 617 -17.45 15.87 35.85
CA ASN A 617 -18.71 15.26 36.24
C ASN A 617 -19.75 16.35 36.49
N GLU A 618 -21.03 15.99 36.40
CA GLU A 618 -22.15 16.92 36.39
C GLU A 618 -23.18 16.57 37.47
N THR A 619 -23.87 17.58 37.99
CA THR A 619 -25.01 17.43 38.89
C THR A 619 -26.14 18.39 38.49
N TRP A 620 -27.39 18.04 38.78
CA TRP A 620 -28.57 18.80 38.38
C TRP A 620 -29.24 19.43 39.60
N PHE A 621 -30.09 20.44 39.38
CA PHE A 621 -31.08 20.84 40.38
C PHE A 621 -32.29 19.90 40.31
N GLU A 622 -32.88 19.58 41.45
CA GLU A 622 -34.11 18.77 41.53
C GLU A 622 -35.27 19.50 40.82
N LYS A 623 -36.03 18.77 39.99
CA LYS A 623 -37.11 19.33 39.14
C LYS A 623 -38.48 19.01 39.75
N ASN A 624 -39.37 19.99 39.79
CA ASN A 624 -40.76 19.80 40.24
C ASN A 624 -41.58 19.08 39.16
N CYS A 625 -41.86 17.79 39.36
CA CYS A 625 -42.81 17.00 38.57
C CYS A 625 -44.22 17.03 39.20
N LEU A 626 -45.26 16.75 38.40
CA LEU A 626 -46.66 16.69 38.84
C LEU A 626 -47.07 15.32 39.46
N SER A 627 -46.20 14.30 39.34
CA SER A 627 -46.35 12.93 39.83
C SER A 627 -45.06 12.51 40.55
N ASP A 628 -45.16 11.63 41.55
CA ASP A 628 -44.02 11.09 42.32
C ASP A 628 -43.00 10.35 41.43
N ASP A 629 -43.45 9.81 40.28
CA ASP A 629 -42.59 9.25 39.22
C ASP A 629 -42.82 10.02 37.92
N CYS A 630 -41.78 10.71 37.45
CA CYS A 630 -41.78 11.54 36.25
C CYS A 630 -41.49 10.64 35.02
N ALA A 631 -42.49 10.35 34.18
CA ALA A 631 -42.36 9.36 33.09
C ALA A 631 -42.66 9.96 31.71
N ALA A 632 -41.61 10.17 30.90
CA ALA A 632 -41.73 10.52 29.48
C ALA A 632 -41.95 9.25 28.61
N ASP A 633 -42.82 9.32 27.60
CA ASP A 633 -43.08 8.23 26.63
C ASP A 633 -42.61 8.69 25.24
N LEU A 634 -41.32 8.47 24.96
CA LEU A 634 -40.71 8.78 23.67
C LEU A 634 -40.98 7.66 22.67
N ARG A 635 -41.21 8.02 21.40
CA ARG A 635 -41.36 7.05 20.29
C ARG A 635 -40.61 7.54 19.06
N LEU A 636 -39.85 6.65 18.44
CA LEU A 636 -39.01 6.91 17.27
C LEU A 636 -39.54 6.17 16.04
N HIS A 637 -39.63 6.86 14.90
CA HIS A 637 -39.89 6.24 13.60
C HIS A 637 -38.91 6.79 12.56
N GLY A 638 -38.47 5.96 11.61
CA GLY A 638 -37.58 6.41 10.55
C GLY A 638 -37.72 5.60 9.26
N GLN A 639 -37.45 6.26 8.13
CA GLN A 639 -37.55 5.69 6.80
C GLN A 639 -36.33 6.09 5.96
N LEU A 640 -35.71 5.10 5.32
CA LEU A 640 -34.58 5.28 4.42
C LEU A 640 -35.07 5.73 3.03
N LEU A 641 -34.48 6.80 2.49
CA LEU A 641 -34.78 7.31 1.15
C LEU A 641 -33.71 6.81 0.17
N LEU A 642 -34.01 5.72 -0.53
CA LEU A 642 -33.15 5.17 -1.58
C LEU A 642 -33.70 5.54 -2.97
N SER A 643 -32.80 5.78 -3.94
CA SER A 643 -33.18 5.99 -5.35
C SER A 643 -33.64 4.72 -6.07
N GLY A 644 -33.50 3.54 -5.43
CA GLY A 644 -33.90 2.23 -5.95
C GLY A 644 -34.03 1.18 -4.83
N PRO A 645 -34.35 -0.08 -5.16
CA PRO A 645 -34.55 -1.15 -4.18
C PRO A 645 -33.24 -1.65 -3.54
N HIS A 646 -32.07 -1.29 -4.07
CA HIS A 646 -30.74 -1.66 -3.58
C HIS A 646 -29.72 -0.55 -3.87
N LEU A 647 -28.57 -0.61 -3.20
CA LEU A 647 -27.43 0.26 -3.45
C LEU A 647 -26.32 -0.50 -4.21
N ALA A 648 -25.85 0.11 -5.30
CA ALA A 648 -24.69 -0.36 -6.04
C ALA A 648 -23.39 0.01 -5.32
N LEU A 649 -22.54 -1.00 -5.09
CA LEU A 649 -21.23 -0.81 -4.47
C LEU A 649 -20.35 0.10 -5.35
N GLY A 650 -19.90 1.24 -4.82
CA GLY A 650 -19.11 2.24 -5.55
C GLY A 650 -19.91 3.25 -6.39
N GLY A 651 -21.24 3.07 -6.52
CA GLY A 651 -22.11 3.94 -7.33
C GLY A 651 -22.76 5.08 -6.55
N VAL A 652 -23.25 4.82 -5.34
CA VAL A 652 -23.99 5.80 -4.55
C VAL A 652 -23.11 6.41 -3.46
N ARG A 653 -23.01 7.74 -3.46
CA ARG A 653 -22.16 8.50 -2.52
C ARG A 653 -22.91 8.92 -1.25
N ASN A 654 -24.21 9.17 -1.34
CA ASN A 654 -25.01 9.73 -0.26
C ASN A 654 -26.32 8.96 -0.08
N VAL A 655 -26.66 8.62 1.17
CA VAL A 655 -27.96 8.05 1.56
C VAL A 655 -28.66 9.02 2.50
N SER A 656 -29.96 9.21 2.33
CA SER A 656 -30.76 10.10 3.19
C SER A 656 -31.69 9.30 4.09
N LEU A 657 -31.73 9.66 5.38
CA LEU A 657 -32.59 9.05 6.37
C LEU A 657 -33.59 10.10 6.89
N ASN A 658 -34.87 9.77 6.87
CA ASN A 658 -35.92 10.59 7.47
C ASN A 658 -36.30 10.01 8.84
N VAL A 659 -36.24 10.80 9.90
CA VAL A 659 -36.50 10.36 11.29
C VAL A 659 -37.50 11.28 11.96
N THR A 660 -38.41 10.69 12.73
CA THR A 660 -39.47 11.37 13.47
C THR A 660 -39.50 10.86 14.90
N ILE A 661 -39.59 11.79 15.85
CA ILE A 661 -39.70 11.51 17.29
C ILE A 661 -40.96 12.16 17.83
N SER A 662 -41.64 11.48 18.76
CA SER A 662 -42.81 12.00 19.46
C SER A 662 -42.77 11.68 20.94
N ASN A 663 -43.25 12.60 21.78
CA ASN A 663 -43.40 12.40 23.22
C ASN A 663 -44.90 12.39 23.57
N THR A 664 -45.39 11.24 24.04
CA THR A 664 -46.78 11.04 24.48
C THR A 664 -46.97 11.08 26.00
N GLY A 665 -45.87 11.19 26.77
CA GLY A 665 -45.87 11.27 28.24
C GLY A 665 -45.60 12.69 28.76
N ASP A 666 -45.00 12.79 29.95
CA ASP A 666 -44.61 14.07 30.57
C ASP A 666 -43.46 14.76 29.82
N ASP A 667 -43.22 16.04 30.13
CA ASP A 667 -42.16 16.83 29.50
C ASP A 667 -40.80 16.12 29.59
N ALA A 668 -40.21 15.81 28.42
CA ALA A 668 -38.92 15.15 28.33
C ALA A 668 -37.81 16.21 28.31
N TYR A 669 -36.98 16.24 29.35
CA TYR A 669 -35.83 17.13 29.46
C TYR A 669 -34.57 16.44 28.91
N ASP A 670 -33.73 17.18 28.20
CA ASP A 670 -32.50 16.67 27.56
C ASP A 670 -32.70 15.44 26.64
N THR A 671 -33.73 15.50 25.80
CA THR A 671 -34.03 14.44 24.83
C THR A 671 -32.91 14.34 23.78
N ASN A 672 -32.27 13.18 23.70
CA ASN A 672 -31.18 12.90 22.75
C ASN A 672 -31.53 11.69 21.85
N ILE A 673 -31.20 11.78 20.56
CA ILE A 673 -31.25 10.67 19.60
C ILE A 673 -29.81 10.24 19.30
N TYR A 674 -29.57 8.95 19.34
CA TYR A 674 -28.27 8.34 19.03
C TYR A 674 -28.36 7.58 17.72
N PHE A 675 -27.41 7.84 16.82
CA PHE A 675 -27.25 7.08 15.58
C PHE A 675 -25.96 6.30 15.67
N ASN A 676 -26.07 4.98 15.52
CA ASN A 676 -24.96 4.06 15.39
C ASN A 676 -24.95 3.54 13.95
N PHE A 677 -23.92 3.86 13.19
CA PHE A 677 -23.77 3.44 11.80
C PHE A 677 -22.48 2.62 11.62
N SER A 678 -22.44 1.77 10.58
CA SER A 678 -21.26 0.95 10.28
C SER A 678 -20.09 1.81 9.82
N LYS A 679 -18.86 1.33 10.02
CA LYS A 679 -17.59 2.03 9.71
C LYS A 679 -17.47 2.52 8.26
N GLU A 680 -18.24 1.94 7.35
CA GLU A 680 -18.27 2.27 5.93
C GLU A 680 -19.18 3.48 5.59
N VAL A 681 -19.95 3.99 6.56
CA VAL A 681 -20.90 5.10 6.38
C VAL A 681 -20.42 6.32 7.17
N PHE A 682 -20.41 7.50 6.54
CA PHE A 682 -20.02 8.75 7.21
C PHE A 682 -21.19 9.72 7.27
N TYR A 683 -21.35 10.37 8.42
CA TYR A 683 -22.32 11.46 8.56
C TYR A 683 -21.86 12.70 7.79
N ILE A 684 -22.72 13.20 6.89
CA ILE A 684 -22.43 14.40 6.08
C ILE A 684 -23.09 15.63 6.71
N ASN A 685 -24.42 15.64 6.81
CA ASN A 685 -25.19 16.76 7.33
C ASN A 685 -26.64 16.32 7.62
N TYR A 686 -27.39 17.17 8.33
CA TYR A 686 -28.84 17.04 8.54
C TYR A 686 -29.56 18.24 7.91
N TRP A 687 -30.76 18.00 7.37
CA TRP A 687 -31.58 19.04 6.76
C TRP A 687 -32.80 19.30 7.66
N GLN A 688 -32.99 20.56 8.06
CA GLN A 688 -34.12 20.95 8.90
C GLN A 688 -35.14 21.76 8.09
N LYS A 689 -36.44 21.45 8.26
CA LYS A 689 -37.50 22.43 8.03
C LYS A 689 -37.50 23.38 9.23
N GLU A 690 -37.04 24.60 9.01
CA GLU A 690 -36.93 25.70 9.97
C GLU A 690 -38.05 25.64 11.02
N GLU A 691 -37.71 25.44 12.31
CA GLU A 691 -38.50 25.79 13.54
C GLU A 691 -38.31 24.87 14.78
N LYS A 692 -37.50 23.79 14.75
CA LYS A 692 -37.53 22.78 15.86
C LYS A 692 -36.23 22.49 16.64
N GLY A 693 -35.32 23.46 16.79
CA GLY A 693 -34.28 23.41 17.85
C GLY A 693 -33.55 22.07 18.05
N ILE A 694 -33.05 21.47 16.95
CA ILE A 694 -32.27 20.23 16.97
C ILE A 694 -30.79 20.61 16.78
N SER A 695 -29.91 20.04 17.58
CA SER A 695 -28.46 20.22 17.44
C SER A 695 -27.79 18.86 17.41
N CYS A 696 -27.08 18.55 16.32
CA CYS A 696 -26.37 17.28 16.16
C CYS A 696 -24.86 17.50 16.22
N ALA A 697 -24.17 16.67 17.02
CA ALA A 697 -22.73 16.61 17.14
C ALA A 697 -22.24 15.16 17.03
N LEU A 698 -21.17 14.97 16.26
CA LEU A 698 -20.42 13.71 16.23
C LEU A 698 -19.64 13.59 17.54
N VAL A 699 -19.88 12.53 18.31
CA VAL A 699 -19.14 12.23 19.54
C VAL A 699 -17.93 11.35 19.22
N ASP A 700 -18.13 10.38 18.31
CA ASP A 700 -17.09 9.53 17.70
C ASP A 700 -17.33 9.41 16.19
N LEU A 701 -16.40 8.79 15.46
CA LEU A 701 -16.49 8.60 13.99
C LEU A 701 -17.79 7.91 13.57
N ASP A 702 -18.25 6.93 14.36
CA ASP A 702 -19.41 6.07 14.06
C ASP A 702 -20.66 6.44 14.89
N PHE A 703 -20.58 7.49 15.71
CA PHE A 703 -21.58 7.81 16.73
C PHE A 703 -22.01 9.28 16.69
N LEU A 704 -23.22 9.52 16.21
CA LEU A 704 -23.84 10.85 16.15
C LEU A 704 -24.86 11.02 17.28
N LYS A 705 -24.71 12.09 18.06
CA LYS A 705 -25.65 12.51 19.09
C LYS A 705 -26.42 13.74 18.60
N CYS A 706 -27.75 13.66 18.56
CA CYS A 706 -28.64 14.77 18.23
C CYS A 706 -29.52 15.15 19.43
N SER A 707 -29.32 16.32 20.01
CA SER A 707 -30.22 16.88 21.02
C SER A 707 -31.46 17.47 20.36
N VAL A 708 -32.65 17.09 20.83
CA VAL A 708 -33.95 17.51 20.26
C VAL A 708 -34.72 18.35 21.27
N GLY A 709 -35.07 19.58 20.88
CA GLY A 709 -36.00 20.41 21.65
C GLY A 709 -35.37 21.03 22.89
N PHE A 710 -34.15 21.56 22.80
CA PHE A 710 -33.51 22.20 23.95
C PHE A 710 -34.32 23.42 24.45
N PRO A 711 -34.72 23.51 25.73
CA PRO A 711 -34.33 22.64 26.87
C PRO A 711 -35.32 21.53 27.28
N PHE A 712 -36.50 21.43 26.65
CA PHE A 712 -37.46 20.32 26.87
C PHE A 712 -38.41 20.09 25.69
N MET A 713 -38.79 18.83 25.47
CA MET A 713 -39.84 18.43 24.54
C MET A 713 -41.18 18.30 25.27
N ARG A 714 -42.10 19.23 24.99
CA ARG A 714 -43.42 19.30 25.64
C ARG A 714 -44.27 18.04 25.45
N ALA A 715 -45.03 17.68 26.48
CA ALA A 715 -46.05 16.64 26.42
C ALA A 715 -46.99 16.81 25.20
N GLN A 716 -47.35 15.69 24.56
CA GLN A 716 -48.22 15.62 23.36
C GLN A 716 -47.66 16.24 22.07
N THR A 717 -46.35 16.50 21.97
CA THR A 717 -45.77 16.94 20.69
C THR A 717 -45.56 15.77 19.73
N LYS A 718 -46.29 15.84 18.62
CA LYS A 718 -46.19 14.95 17.47
C LYS A 718 -45.52 15.69 16.30
N VAL A 719 -44.46 15.11 15.76
CA VAL A 719 -43.85 15.56 14.50
C VAL A 719 -44.09 14.45 13.46
N TYR A 720 -45.27 14.48 12.82
CA TYR A 720 -45.73 13.49 11.81
C TYR A 720 -46.31 14.24 10.58
N ALA A 721 -46.52 13.67 9.39
CA ALA A 721 -47.05 12.33 9.05
C ALA A 721 -46.65 11.87 7.62
N ASN A 722 -46.63 10.57 7.25
CA ASN A 722 -47.77 9.63 7.14
C ASN A 722 -47.37 8.16 7.47
N PRO A 723 -48.34 7.26 7.77
CA PRO A 723 -48.10 6.03 8.54
C PRO A 723 -47.96 4.78 7.66
N GLU A 724 -47.14 3.82 8.10
CA GLU A 724 -47.56 2.45 8.42
C GLU A 724 -46.36 1.61 8.90
N HIS A 725 -46.58 0.94 10.04
CA HIS A 725 -45.86 -0.19 10.65
C HIS A 725 -45.33 0.05 12.08
N LYS A 726 -45.66 -0.94 12.93
CA LYS A 726 -45.34 -1.05 14.36
C LYS A 726 -43.89 -1.46 14.55
N LEU A 727 -43.16 -0.80 15.45
CA LEU A 727 -41.90 -1.28 16.03
C LEU A 727 -41.85 -0.96 17.52
N GLN A 728 -41.17 -1.84 18.26
CA GLN A 728 -41.07 -1.87 19.72
C GLN A 728 -40.23 -0.70 20.25
N ASP A 729 -40.60 -0.22 21.43
CA ASP A 729 -40.21 1.06 22.03
C ASP A 729 -38.71 1.39 21.88
N ASN A 730 -38.45 2.55 21.25
CA ASN A 730 -37.20 3.32 21.22
C ASN A 730 -36.02 2.84 20.35
N THR A 731 -36.07 1.68 19.70
CA THR A 731 -34.98 1.22 18.81
C THR A 731 -35.48 0.92 17.39
N LEU A 732 -34.73 1.39 16.40
CA LEU A 732 -35.04 1.25 14.97
C LEU A 732 -33.82 0.74 14.21
N ASP A 733 -33.91 -0.48 13.69
CA ASP A 733 -32.87 -1.07 12.84
C ASP A 733 -33.27 -0.96 11.35
N LEU A 734 -32.39 -0.39 10.53
CA LEU A 734 -32.60 -0.21 9.09
C LEU A 734 -31.47 -0.89 8.31
N SER A 735 -31.81 -1.92 7.52
CA SER A 735 -30.84 -2.65 6.69
C SER A 735 -30.83 -2.16 5.24
N ILE A 736 -29.64 -2.00 4.65
CA ILE A 736 -29.45 -1.59 3.25
C ILE A 736 -28.97 -2.79 2.42
N PRO A 737 -29.75 -3.26 1.43
CA PRO A 737 -29.28 -4.33 0.53
C PRO A 737 -28.26 -3.77 -0.48
N LEU A 738 -27.06 -4.38 -0.49
CA LEU A 738 -25.94 -4.02 -1.36
C LEU A 738 -25.82 -5.02 -2.52
N VAL A 739 -25.58 -4.52 -3.74
CA VAL A 739 -25.42 -5.33 -4.95
C VAL A 739 -24.21 -4.86 -5.75
N HIS A 740 -23.51 -5.79 -6.42
CA HIS A 740 -22.48 -5.46 -7.42
C HIS A 740 -23.15 -5.11 -8.75
N GLU A 741 -23.08 -3.84 -9.14
CA GLU A 741 -23.60 -3.35 -10.42
C GLU A 741 -22.43 -3.13 -11.39
N VAL A 742 -22.44 -3.88 -12.49
CA VAL A 742 -21.32 -3.91 -13.44
C VAL A 742 -21.79 -3.63 -14.87
N ASP A 743 -20.88 -3.07 -15.67
CA ASP A 743 -21.07 -2.79 -17.10
C ASP A 743 -19.82 -3.23 -17.84
N SER A 744 -19.89 -4.36 -18.54
CA SER A 744 -18.73 -4.95 -19.22
C SER A 744 -18.80 -4.78 -20.74
N ILE A 745 -17.76 -4.16 -21.31
CA ILE A 745 -17.62 -3.94 -22.76
C ILE A 745 -16.44 -4.75 -23.27
N ILE A 746 -16.58 -5.35 -24.46
CA ILE A 746 -15.49 -6.04 -25.15
C ILE A 746 -15.15 -5.37 -26.48
N THR A 747 -13.86 -5.14 -26.71
CA THR A 747 -13.33 -4.70 -27.99
C THR A 747 -12.28 -5.68 -28.48
N GLY A 748 -11.90 -5.63 -29.75
CA GLY A 748 -10.80 -6.44 -30.25
C GLY A 748 -10.21 -5.98 -31.56
N ALA A 749 -9.08 -6.56 -31.91
CA ALA A 749 -8.37 -6.35 -33.16
C ALA A 749 -7.72 -7.65 -33.66
N VAL A 750 -7.45 -7.70 -34.97
CA VAL A 750 -6.79 -8.83 -35.64
C VAL A 750 -5.63 -8.34 -36.47
N ASN A 751 -4.49 -9.02 -36.39
CA ASN A 751 -3.28 -8.71 -37.15
C ASN A 751 -2.73 -9.97 -37.83
N PRO A 752 -2.51 -9.95 -39.17
CA PRO A 752 -2.91 -8.91 -40.13
C PRO A 752 -4.42 -8.88 -40.41
N GLN A 753 -4.96 -7.70 -40.75
CA GLN A 753 -6.37 -7.52 -41.14
C GLN A 753 -6.69 -8.11 -42.53
N SER A 754 -5.70 -8.21 -43.41
CA SER A 754 -5.82 -8.93 -44.67
C SER A 754 -4.50 -9.53 -45.11
N PHE A 755 -4.55 -10.63 -45.87
CA PHE A 755 -3.37 -11.27 -46.44
C PHE A 755 -3.67 -11.87 -47.82
N VAL A 756 -2.62 -12.03 -48.63
CA VAL A 756 -2.72 -12.57 -49.99
C VAL A 756 -2.16 -14.00 -49.99
N TYR A 757 -2.89 -14.94 -50.57
CA TYR A 757 -2.51 -16.35 -50.69
C TYR A 757 -2.72 -16.86 -52.11
N GLY A 758 -1.94 -17.85 -52.56
CA GLY A 758 -2.02 -18.37 -53.92
C GLY A 758 -0.71 -19.01 -54.37
N ASN A 759 -0.68 -19.60 -55.56
CA ASN A 759 0.51 -20.27 -56.10
C ASN A 759 1.57 -19.29 -56.62
N SER A 760 1.20 -18.02 -56.82
CA SER A 760 2.06 -16.91 -57.24
C SER A 760 2.76 -16.19 -56.06
N VAL A 761 2.43 -16.54 -54.82
CA VAL A 761 3.01 -15.93 -53.62
C VAL A 761 4.14 -16.83 -53.12
N ASP A 762 5.31 -16.23 -52.87
CA ASP A 762 6.49 -16.95 -52.40
C ASP A 762 6.23 -17.65 -51.05
N ALA A 763 6.64 -18.91 -50.94
CA ALA A 763 6.41 -19.76 -49.77
C ALA A 763 7.14 -19.23 -48.51
N SER A 764 8.21 -18.45 -48.69
CA SER A 764 8.96 -17.77 -47.63
C SER A 764 8.13 -16.82 -46.75
N ARG A 765 6.94 -16.39 -47.22
CA ARG A 765 6.02 -15.51 -46.47
C ARG A 765 5.09 -16.26 -45.51
N PHE A 766 5.06 -17.59 -45.59
CA PHE A 766 4.26 -18.45 -44.72
C PHE A 766 5.17 -19.21 -43.76
N VAL A 767 4.62 -19.59 -42.60
CA VAL A 767 5.32 -20.38 -41.59
C VAL A 767 5.12 -21.86 -41.93
N GLN A 768 6.21 -22.60 -42.02
CA GLN A 768 6.19 -24.06 -42.11
C GLN A 768 6.65 -24.64 -40.77
N LEU A 769 5.84 -25.51 -40.18
CA LEU A 769 6.21 -26.23 -38.96
C LEU A 769 7.13 -27.40 -39.34
N GLU A 770 8.13 -27.70 -38.50
CA GLU A 770 9.05 -28.82 -38.70
C GLU A 770 8.27 -30.14 -38.89
N ASP A 771 8.71 -30.97 -39.83
CA ASP A 771 8.08 -32.25 -40.24
C ASP A 771 6.69 -32.19 -40.91
N MET A 772 6.23 -31.03 -41.40
CA MET A 772 4.95 -30.92 -42.13
C MET A 772 5.05 -30.15 -43.46
N GLU A 773 4.35 -30.62 -44.50
CA GLU A 773 4.31 -30.00 -45.85
C GLU A 773 3.30 -28.84 -45.99
N CYS A 774 2.56 -28.50 -44.93
CA CYS A 774 1.54 -27.44 -44.95
C CYS A 774 2.14 -26.04 -44.70
N ASN A 775 1.67 -25.04 -45.46
CA ASN A 775 2.00 -23.62 -45.25
C ASN A 775 0.96 -22.92 -44.38
N PHE A 776 1.41 -22.24 -43.32
CA PHE A 776 0.54 -21.57 -42.35
C PHE A 776 0.69 -20.04 -42.35
N GLN A 777 -0.43 -19.34 -42.26
CA GLN A 777 -0.47 -17.89 -42.02
C GLN A 777 -0.66 -17.63 -40.51
N PRO A 778 0.27 -16.94 -39.83
CA PRO A 778 0.07 -16.54 -38.44
C PRO A 778 -0.95 -15.40 -38.32
N LEU A 779 -1.87 -15.54 -37.37
CA LEU A 779 -2.90 -14.56 -37.03
C LEU A 779 -2.89 -14.32 -35.52
N ASN A 780 -2.83 -13.05 -35.13
CA ASN A 780 -2.91 -12.64 -33.74
C ASN A 780 -4.23 -11.90 -33.53
N PHE A 781 -5.07 -12.43 -32.64
CA PHE A 781 -6.28 -11.76 -32.17
C PHE A 781 -6.03 -11.20 -30.80
N THR A 782 -6.37 -9.93 -30.61
CA THR A 782 -6.28 -9.26 -29.32
C THR A 782 -7.69 -8.82 -28.93
N PHE A 783 -8.19 -9.26 -27.78
CA PHE A 783 -9.47 -8.83 -27.22
C PHE A 783 -9.22 -8.06 -25.93
N GLN A 784 -9.98 -7.01 -25.68
CA GLN A 784 -9.87 -6.19 -24.48
C GLN A 784 -11.24 -6.09 -23.81
N VAL A 785 -11.33 -6.56 -22.57
CA VAL A 785 -12.55 -6.50 -21.76
C VAL A 785 -12.41 -5.39 -20.73
N ILE A 786 -13.35 -4.44 -20.73
CA ILE A 786 -13.33 -3.22 -19.92
C ILE A 786 -14.55 -3.22 -19.00
N ASN A 787 -14.34 -2.95 -17.70
CA ASN A 787 -15.43 -2.74 -16.74
C ASN A 787 -15.72 -1.24 -16.57
N ASN A 788 -16.79 -0.75 -17.20
CA ASN A 788 -17.28 0.63 -17.03
C ASN A 788 -18.25 0.78 -15.85
N GLY A 789 -18.60 -0.32 -15.19
CA GLY A 789 -19.51 -0.33 -14.06
C GLY A 789 -18.96 0.40 -12.83
N PRO A 790 -19.84 0.90 -11.94
CA PRO A 790 -19.41 1.50 -10.68
C PRO A 790 -18.77 0.48 -9.72
N SER A 791 -19.17 -0.80 -9.79
CA SER A 791 -18.66 -1.86 -8.93
C SER A 791 -17.47 -2.60 -9.54
N ARG A 792 -16.60 -3.13 -8.67
CA ARG A 792 -15.58 -4.12 -9.05
C ARG A 792 -16.27 -5.39 -9.55
N LEU A 793 -15.86 -5.87 -10.72
CA LEU A 793 -16.31 -7.12 -11.31
C LEU A 793 -15.49 -8.27 -10.68
N PRO A 794 -16.11 -9.22 -9.96
CA PRO A 794 -15.38 -10.29 -9.26
C PRO A 794 -14.76 -11.32 -10.22
N GLY A 795 -15.37 -11.51 -11.40
CA GLY A 795 -14.86 -12.36 -12.48
C GLY A 795 -15.82 -12.37 -13.67
N SER A 796 -15.29 -12.67 -14.85
CA SER A 796 -16.05 -12.72 -16.10
C SER A 796 -15.57 -13.86 -17.00
N MET A 797 -16.45 -14.31 -17.89
CA MET A 797 -16.18 -15.36 -18.86
C MET A 797 -16.36 -14.81 -20.28
N VAL A 798 -15.36 -14.98 -21.13
CA VAL A 798 -15.41 -14.55 -22.54
C VAL A 798 -15.52 -15.79 -23.44
N ASP A 799 -16.56 -15.84 -24.27
CA ASP A 799 -16.78 -16.88 -25.28
C ASP A 799 -16.39 -16.34 -26.66
N ILE A 800 -15.31 -16.86 -27.23
CA ILE A 800 -14.80 -16.46 -28.55
C ILE A 800 -15.08 -17.58 -29.56
N ARG A 801 -15.72 -17.24 -30.68
CA ARG A 801 -16.16 -18.16 -31.73
C ARG A 801 -15.52 -17.82 -33.07
N ILE A 802 -14.72 -18.74 -33.60
CA ILE A 802 -13.96 -18.61 -34.85
C ILE A 802 -14.44 -19.65 -35.87
N PRO A 803 -14.77 -19.28 -37.13
CA PRO A 803 -15.24 -20.22 -38.14
C PRO A 803 -14.12 -21.16 -38.61
N ASN A 804 -14.23 -22.47 -38.35
CA ASN A 804 -13.10 -23.41 -38.50
C ASN A 804 -13.10 -24.23 -39.80
N ARG A 805 -14.20 -24.23 -40.58
CA ARG A 805 -14.31 -25.03 -41.83
C ARG A 805 -14.89 -24.26 -43.01
N LEU A 806 -14.34 -24.47 -44.21
CA LEU A 806 -14.86 -23.90 -45.46
C LEU A 806 -16.20 -24.51 -45.89
N VAL A 807 -16.42 -25.80 -45.60
CA VAL A 807 -17.64 -26.58 -45.91
C VAL A 807 -17.94 -27.47 -44.68
N GLY A 808 -19.21 -27.76 -44.38
CA GLY A 808 -19.62 -28.45 -43.14
C GLY A 808 -18.88 -29.76 -42.83
N ASN A 809 -18.51 -30.54 -43.85
CA ASN A 809 -17.78 -31.81 -43.74
C ASN A 809 -16.27 -31.71 -44.08
N GLY A 810 -15.71 -30.51 -44.18
CA GLY A 810 -14.30 -30.29 -44.56
C GLY A 810 -13.28 -30.42 -43.41
N ALA A 811 -12.00 -30.25 -43.73
CA ALA A 811 -10.90 -30.18 -42.77
C ALA A 811 -10.93 -28.89 -41.94
N ASP A 812 -10.40 -28.95 -40.72
CA ASP A 812 -10.25 -27.81 -39.81
C ASP A 812 -9.08 -26.91 -40.27
N MET A 813 -9.28 -25.60 -40.24
CA MET A 813 -8.35 -24.62 -40.84
C MET A 813 -7.41 -23.94 -39.84
N PHE A 814 -7.84 -23.78 -38.59
CA PHE A 814 -7.10 -23.02 -37.59
C PHE A 814 -6.50 -23.93 -36.55
N HIS A 815 -5.23 -23.66 -36.20
CA HIS A 815 -4.53 -24.31 -35.11
C HIS A 815 -4.11 -23.26 -34.07
N ILE A 816 -4.46 -23.45 -32.81
CA ILE A 816 -4.10 -22.52 -31.73
C ILE A 816 -2.70 -22.87 -31.24
N ILE A 817 -1.76 -21.92 -31.30
CA ILE A 817 -0.40 -22.07 -30.76
C ILE A 817 -0.41 -21.74 -29.27
N ASP A 818 -0.95 -20.57 -28.93
CA ASP A 818 -0.80 -19.97 -27.61
C ASP A 818 -1.94 -19.01 -27.32
N THR A 819 -2.31 -18.95 -26.04
CA THR A 819 -3.33 -18.06 -25.50
C THR A 819 -2.82 -17.43 -24.22
N GLN A 820 -2.64 -16.12 -24.21
CA GLN A 820 -2.15 -15.40 -23.05
C GLN A 820 -3.19 -14.39 -22.58
N VAL A 821 -3.49 -14.41 -21.29
CA VAL A 821 -4.27 -13.36 -20.62
C VAL A 821 -3.28 -12.45 -19.91
N ALA A 822 -3.43 -11.14 -20.06
CA ALA A 822 -2.52 -10.16 -19.46
C ALA A 822 -2.30 -10.43 -17.97
N GLU A 823 -1.03 -10.35 -17.55
CA GLU A 823 -0.59 -10.51 -16.17
C GLU A 823 -0.95 -11.86 -15.51
N GLY A 824 -1.29 -12.89 -16.30
CA GLY A 824 -1.67 -14.20 -15.78
C GLY A 824 -2.98 -14.22 -14.98
N ARG A 825 -3.80 -13.16 -15.10
CA ARG A 825 -5.07 -12.99 -14.35
C ARG A 825 -6.24 -13.80 -14.95
N GLY A 826 -5.96 -14.92 -15.59
CA GLY A 826 -6.98 -15.74 -16.26
C GLY A 826 -6.40 -16.87 -17.08
N ASN A 827 -7.27 -17.75 -17.57
CA ASN A 827 -6.89 -18.85 -18.47
C ASN A 827 -7.94 -19.04 -19.57
N CYS A 828 -7.47 -19.33 -20.78
CA CYS A 828 -8.28 -19.63 -21.95
C CYS A 828 -8.19 -21.12 -22.29
N THR A 829 -9.34 -21.79 -22.29
CA THR A 829 -9.43 -23.20 -22.66
C THR A 829 -10.14 -23.34 -24.01
N PRO A 830 -9.47 -23.81 -25.07
CA PRO A 830 -10.12 -24.14 -26.33
C PRO A 830 -10.94 -25.43 -26.18
N HIS A 831 -12.14 -25.48 -26.75
CA HIS A 831 -13.01 -26.66 -26.64
C HIS A 831 -12.42 -27.90 -27.35
N ARG A 832 -11.68 -27.69 -28.45
CA ARG A 832 -10.94 -28.74 -29.18
C ARG A 832 -9.85 -28.09 -30.04
N ASN A 833 -8.58 -28.50 -29.87
CA ASN A 833 -7.50 -28.04 -30.76
C ASN A 833 -7.29 -29.08 -31.89
N PRO A 834 -7.55 -28.75 -33.16
CA PRO A 834 -7.42 -29.69 -34.27
C PRO A 834 -5.95 -29.96 -34.62
N GLN A 835 -5.70 -31.10 -35.30
CA GLN A 835 -4.35 -31.45 -35.79
C GLN A 835 -3.87 -30.45 -36.86
N PRO A 836 -2.59 -30.07 -36.87
CA PRO A 836 -2.12 -28.92 -37.65
C PRO A 836 -2.26 -29.08 -39.18
N CYS A 837 -2.05 -30.28 -39.73
CA CYS A 837 -2.04 -30.51 -41.17
C CYS A 837 -2.92 -31.73 -41.52
N SER A 838 -4.17 -31.49 -41.91
CA SER A 838 -5.07 -32.51 -42.45
C SER A 838 -5.47 -32.15 -43.88
N LEU A 839 -4.82 -32.78 -44.86
CA LEU A 839 -5.16 -32.62 -46.27
C LEU A 839 -6.24 -33.66 -46.64
N PRO A 840 -7.46 -33.26 -47.04
CA PRO A 840 -8.45 -34.21 -47.54
C PRO A 840 -7.97 -34.82 -48.87
N GLN A 841 -7.96 -36.15 -48.98
CA GLN A 841 -7.74 -36.86 -50.24
C GLN A 841 -9.07 -37.01 -51.00
N ASP A 842 -9.41 -36.04 -51.83
CA ASP A 842 -10.49 -36.20 -52.82
C ASP A 842 -9.91 -36.16 -54.23
N ARG A 843 -10.38 -37.08 -55.09
CA ARG A 843 -9.95 -37.20 -56.50
C ARG A 843 -10.51 -36.03 -57.31
N ASP A 844 -9.63 -35.21 -57.88
CA ASP A 844 -10.00 -34.13 -58.78
C ASP A 844 -10.84 -34.64 -59.97
N SER A 845 -12.10 -34.21 -60.03
CA SER A 845 -12.96 -34.47 -61.20
C SER A 845 -12.73 -33.38 -62.26
N ILE A 846 -12.49 -33.79 -63.51
CA ILE A 846 -12.23 -32.90 -64.66
C ILE A 846 -13.37 -31.88 -64.88
N PHE A 847 -14.58 -32.20 -64.42
CA PHE A 847 -15.75 -31.31 -64.48
C PHE A 847 -15.61 -30.05 -63.60
N HIS A 848 -14.90 -30.12 -62.47
CA HIS A 848 -14.70 -28.97 -61.59
C HIS A 848 -13.79 -27.91 -62.23
N THR A 849 -12.80 -28.33 -63.03
CA THR A 849 -11.90 -27.41 -63.74
C THR A 849 -12.62 -26.63 -64.85
N ILE A 850 -13.57 -27.29 -65.53
CA ILE A 850 -14.37 -26.66 -66.59
C ILE A 850 -15.38 -25.67 -65.97
N PHE A 851 -16.08 -26.05 -64.89
CA PHE A 851 -17.03 -25.17 -64.22
C PHE A 851 -16.35 -23.95 -63.57
N ALA A 852 -15.19 -24.12 -62.93
CA ALA A 852 -14.44 -23.02 -62.33
C ALA A 852 -14.00 -21.94 -63.33
N PHE A 853 -13.82 -22.30 -64.61
CA PHE A 853 -13.46 -21.36 -65.68
C PHE A 853 -14.64 -20.47 -66.11
N PHE A 854 -15.88 -20.95 -65.99
CA PHE A 854 -17.10 -20.21 -66.38
C PHE A 854 -17.78 -19.48 -65.20
N THR A 855 -17.40 -19.78 -63.96
CA THR A 855 -17.95 -19.09 -62.76
C THR A 855 -17.15 -17.83 -62.43
N LYS A 856 -17.82 -16.68 -62.41
CA LYS A 856 -17.24 -15.40 -61.97
C LYS A 856 -16.77 -15.51 -60.50
N SER A 857 -15.52 -15.15 -60.20
CA SER A 857 -14.96 -15.26 -58.85
C SER A 857 -15.65 -14.27 -57.88
N GLY A 858 -16.29 -14.80 -56.83
CA GLY A 858 -17.09 -14.02 -55.86
C GLY A 858 -16.52 -14.03 -54.44
N ARG A 859 -16.99 -13.08 -53.61
CA ARG A 859 -16.68 -12.96 -52.16
C ARG A 859 -17.45 -14.01 -51.36
N ARG A 860 -16.75 -14.74 -50.48
CA ARG A 860 -17.32 -15.72 -49.55
C ARG A 860 -17.18 -15.22 -48.12
N VAL A 861 -18.27 -15.26 -47.34
CA VAL A 861 -18.28 -14.84 -45.93
C VAL A 861 -18.49 -16.03 -45.03
N LEU A 862 -17.62 -16.21 -44.04
CA LEU A 862 -17.66 -17.26 -43.03
C LEU A 862 -17.98 -16.62 -41.68
N ASP A 863 -19.16 -16.91 -41.15
CA ASP A 863 -19.65 -16.42 -39.87
C ASP A 863 -20.30 -17.59 -39.10
N CYS A 864 -20.03 -17.66 -37.80
CA CYS A 864 -20.46 -18.71 -36.90
C CYS A 864 -21.95 -18.70 -36.56
N ASP A 865 -22.62 -17.55 -36.70
CA ASP A 865 -24.06 -17.46 -36.42
C ASP A 865 -24.93 -17.98 -37.59
N ARG A 866 -24.32 -18.33 -38.73
CA ARG A 866 -25.06 -18.90 -39.87
C ARG A 866 -25.24 -20.42 -39.70
N PRO A 867 -26.46 -20.96 -39.92
CA PRO A 867 -26.74 -22.39 -39.71
C PRO A 867 -25.88 -23.28 -40.63
N GLY A 868 -25.35 -24.39 -40.07
CA GLY A 868 -24.57 -25.40 -40.80
C GLY A 868 -23.06 -25.12 -40.94
N ARG A 869 -22.50 -24.18 -40.18
CA ARG A 869 -21.06 -23.88 -40.13
C ARG A 869 -20.41 -24.43 -38.86
N ALA A 870 -19.25 -25.07 -39.00
CA ALA A 870 -18.48 -25.57 -37.86
C ALA A 870 -17.57 -24.46 -37.30
N CYS A 871 -17.64 -24.22 -35.99
CA CYS A 871 -16.89 -23.19 -35.31
C CYS A 871 -16.00 -23.76 -34.22
N LEU A 872 -14.82 -23.16 -34.09
CA LEU A 872 -13.91 -23.32 -32.99
C LEU A 872 -14.32 -22.34 -31.90
N SER A 873 -14.79 -22.87 -30.77
CA SER A 873 -15.15 -22.08 -29.59
C SER A 873 -14.04 -22.19 -28.53
N MET A 874 -13.71 -21.06 -27.90
CA MET A 874 -12.79 -21.01 -26.78
C MET A 874 -13.39 -20.18 -25.65
N LEU A 875 -13.27 -20.69 -24.42
CA LEU A 875 -13.78 -20.05 -23.22
C LEU A 875 -12.60 -19.50 -22.43
N CYS A 876 -12.58 -18.20 -22.20
CA CYS A 876 -11.59 -17.52 -21.38
C CYS A 876 -12.20 -17.10 -20.06
N THR A 877 -11.56 -17.47 -18.95
CA THR A 877 -11.92 -17.06 -17.60
C THR A 877 -11.03 -15.90 -17.19
N LEU A 878 -11.63 -14.79 -16.77
CA LEU A 878 -10.94 -13.59 -16.32
C LEU A 878 -11.14 -13.40 -14.82
N GLY A 879 -10.07 -12.97 -14.14
CA GLY A 879 -10.08 -12.61 -12.73
C GLY A 879 -10.83 -11.30 -12.46
N SER A 880 -10.69 -10.79 -11.23
CA SER A 880 -11.39 -9.58 -10.83
C SER A 880 -10.88 -8.33 -11.57
N GLN A 881 -11.80 -7.46 -11.98
CA GLN A 881 -11.54 -6.20 -12.70
C GLN A 881 -12.07 -5.01 -11.90
N ALA A 882 -11.21 -4.03 -11.61
CA ALA A 882 -11.58 -2.75 -11.03
C ALA A 882 -12.36 -1.88 -12.02
N LYS A 883 -12.88 -0.74 -11.55
CA LYS A 883 -13.55 0.23 -12.40
C LYS A 883 -12.55 0.81 -13.42
N GLU A 884 -12.97 0.89 -14.67
CA GLU A 884 -12.19 1.36 -15.84
C GLU A 884 -10.93 0.51 -16.12
N GLU A 885 -10.77 -0.64 -15.46
CA GLU A 885 -9.67 -1.56 -15.70
C GLU A 885 -9.97 -2.42 -16.93
N ALA A 886 -8.96 -2.58 -17.79
CA ALA A 886 -9.05 -3.35 -19.01
C ALA A 886 -8.09 -4.54 -18.99
N ILE A 887 -8.62 -5.75 -19.22
CA ILE A 887 -7.81 -6.97 -19.36
C ILE A 887 -7.74 -7.37 -20.82
N SER A 888 -6.52 -7.58 -21.35
CA SER A 888 -6.31 -8.08 -22.71
C SER A 888 -6.16 -9.61 -22.76
N ILE A 889 -6.71 -10.20 -23.82
CA ILE A 889 -6.61 -11.61 -24.19
C ILE A 889 -5.95 -11.67 -25.56
N ASP A 890 -4.76 -12.26 -25.62
CA ASP A 890 -4.01 -12.44 -26.86
C ASP A 890 -4.06 -13.91 -27.29
N VAL A 891 -4.57 -14.15 -28.50
CA VAL A 891 -4.71 -15.48 -29.10
C VAL A 891 -3.88 -15.57 -30.37
N LYS A 892 -2.91 -16.48 -30.38
CA LYS A 892 -2.04 -16.75 -31.53
C LYS A 892 -2.51 -18.01 -32.25
N LEU A 893 -2.92 -17.85 -33.51
CA LEU A 893 -3.42 -18.92 -34.36
C LEU A 893 -2.58 -19.07 -35.64
N LEU A 894 -2.54 -20.27 -36.17
CA LEU A 894 -2.03 -20.62 -37.50
C LEU A 894 -3.18 -21.02 -38.40
N LEU A 895 -3.32 -20.36 -39.54
CA LEU A 895 -4.30 -20.67 -40.57
C LEU A 895 -3.65 -21.47 -41.71
N ASN A 896 -4.15 -22.68 -41.97
CA ASN A 896 -3.65 -23.51 -43.05
C ASN A 896 -4.08 -22.97 -44.43
N THR A 897 -3.12 -22.44 -45.19
CA THR A 897 -3.37 -21.80 -46.48
C THR A 897 -3.60 -22.79 -47.63
N GLU A 898 -3.17 -24.04 -47.50
CA GLU A 898 -3.38 -25.09 -48.51
C GLU A 898 -4.86 -25.48 -48.63
N ILE A 899 -5.61 -25.36 -47.54
CA ILE A 899 -7.07 -25.55 -47.54
C ILE A 899 -7.77 -24.41 -48.29
N LEU A 900 -7.27 -23.17 -48.17
CA LEU A 900 -7.83 -21.99 -48.85
C LEU A 900 -7.60 -22.03 -50.37
N LYS A 901 -6.44 -22.54 -50.82
CA LYS A 901 -6.12 -22.67 -52.25
C LYS A 901 -7.09 -23.56 -53.03
N ARG A 902 -7.84 -24.43 -52.34
CA ARG A 902 -8.84 -25.31 -52.95
C ARG A 902 -10.17 -24.60 -53.26
N ASP A 903 -10.41 -23.42 -52.67
CA ASP A 903 -11.63 -22.66 -52.96
C ASP A 903 -11.46 -21.81 -54.22
N SER A 904 -12.51 -21.71 -55.05
CA SER A 904 -12.49 -20.92 -56.29
C SER A 904 -12.86 -19.44 -56.07
N SER A 905 -13.06 -19.03 -54.83
CA SER A 905 -13.40 -17.66 -54.45
C SER A 905 -12.20 -16.71 -54.52
N SER A 906 -12.42 -15.50 -55.03
CA SER A 906 -11.38 -14.45 -55.10
C SER A 906 -11.07 -13.81 -53.75
N LEU A 907 -12.06 -13.80 -52.84
CA LEU A 907 -11.97 -13.20 -51.51
C LEU A 907 -12.73 -14.05 -50.50
N ILE A 908 -12.07 -14.45 -49.42
CA ILE A 908 -12.70 -15.12 -48.28
C ILE A 908 -12.63 -14.19 -47.07
N GLN A 909 -13.79 -13.84 -46.53
CA GLN A 909 -13.92 -13.01 -45.34
C GLN A 909 -14.30 -13.88 -44.15
N PHE A 910 -13.56 -13.74 -43.06
CA PHE A 910 -13.79 -14.44 -41.81
C PHE A 910 -14.37 -13.46 -40.78
N VAL A 911 -15.42 -13.88 -40.09
CA VAL A 911 -16.07 -13.13 -39.02
C VAL A 911 -15.94 -13.92 -37.72
N THR A 912 -15.13 -13.41 -36.81
CA THR A 912 -14.94 -13.94 -35.44
C THR A 912 -15.79 -13.15 -34.48
N ARG A 913 -16.51 -13.81 -33.56
CA ARG A 913 -17.38 -13.14 -32.57
C ARG A 913 -16.90 -13.43 -31.16
N ALA A 914 -16.95 -12.44 -30.28
CA ALA A 914 -16.66 -12.62 -28.86
C ALA A 914 -17.76 -11.99 -27.99
N ASN A 915 -18.19 -12.72 -26.96
CA ASN A 915 -19.24 -12.32 -26.02
C ASN A 915 -18.72 -12.44 -24.58
N VAL A 916 -19.02 -11.45 -23.73
CA VAL A 916 -18.68 -11.46 -22.29
C VAL A 916 -19.89 -11.85 -21.48
N ARG A 917 -19.69 -12.77 -20.54
CA ARG A 917 -20.68 -13.21 -19.56
C ARG A 917 -20.18 -12.93 -18.15
N VAL A 918 -21.01 -12.24 -17.38
CA VAL A 918 -20.74 -11.92 -15.97
C VAL A 918 -21.15 -13.08 -15.05
N ASP A 919 -20.40 -13.30 -13.97
CA ASP A 919 -20.75 -14.32 -12.96
C ASP A 919 -22.04 -13.95 -12.20
N ARG A 920 -22.80 -14.97 -11.75
CA ARG A 920 -24.16 -14.82 -11.14
C ARG A 920 -24.21 -13.98 -9.86
N LYS A 921 -23.05 -13.60 -9.30
CA LYS A 921 -22.91 -12.76 -8.09
C LYS A 921 -23.01 -11.26 -8.38
N ALA A 922 -22.97 -10.84 -9.64
CA ALA A 922 -23.13 -9.44 -10.05
C ALA A 922 -24.36 -9.26 -10.95
N LEU A 923 -25.00 -8.10 -10.84
CA LEU A 923 -26.15 -7.71 -11.66
C LEU A 923 -25.66 -6.80 -12.79
N GLU A 924 -25.95 -7.20 -14.03
CA GLU A 924 -25.61 -6.44 -15.23
C GLU A 924 -26.72 -5.41 -15.54
N LEU A 925 -26.32 -4.18 -15.87
CA LEU A 925 -27.23 -3.05 -16.11
C LEU A 925 -28.16 -3.33 -17.33
N PRO A 926 -29.50 -3.20 -17.21
CA PRO A 926 -30.45 -3.57 -18.28
C PRO A 926 -30.32 -2.78 -19.60
N ASN A 927 -29.64 -1.64 -19.58
CA ASN A 927 -29.40 -0.78 -20.75
C ASN A 927 -27.95 -0.85 -21.26
N GLY A 928 -27.06 -1.56 -20.57
CA GLY A 928 -25.74 -1.93 -21.08
C GLY A 928 -25.88 -3.24 -21.83
N LEU A 929 -26.10 -3.18 -23.14
CA LEU A 929 -25.99 -4.38 -23.96
C LEU A 929 -24.57 -4.91 -23.80
N SER A 930 -24.39 -6.17 -23.42
CA SER A 930 -23.14 -6.89 -23.67
C SER A 930 -22.90 -6.80 -25.19
N GLU A 931 -22.14 -5.80 -25.65
CA GLU A 931 -21.93 -5.61 -27.08
C GLU A 931 -21.04 -6.75 -27.57
N ASP A 932 -21.67 -7.75 -28.21
CA ASP A 932 -20.96 -8.77 -28.97
C ASP A 932 -20.02 -8.07 -29.95
N THR A 933 -18.71 -8.24 -29.77
CA THR A 933 -17.75 -7.68 -30.72
C THR A 933 -17.54 -8.66 -31.86
N SER A 934 -17.51 -8.15 -33.10
CA SER A 934 -17.23 -8.95 -34.29
C SER A 934 -15.97 -8.44 -34.98
N LEU A 935 -14.96 -9.30 -35.09
CA LEU A 935 -13.71 -9.03 -35.79
C LEU A 935 -13.74 -9.63 -37.19
N VAL A 936 -13.26 -8.85 -38.16
CA VAL A 936 -13.30 -9.22 -39.57
C VAL A 936 -11.89 -9.16 -40.15
N PHE A 937 -11.48 -10.23 -40.83
CA PHE A 937 -10.26 -10.24 -41.64
C PHE A 937 -10.49 -10.92 -42.98
N GLU A 938 -9.65 -10.57 -43.96
CA GLU A 938 -9.84 -10.91 -45.36
C GLU A 938 -8.65 -11.66 -45.97
N ALA A 939 -8.91 -12.80 -46.62
CA ALA A 939 -7.94 -13.56 -47.38
C ALA A 939 -8.17 -13.38 -48.89
N LEU A 940 -7.20 -12.79 -49.57
CA LEU A 940 -7.22 -12.44 -50.99
C LEU A 940 -6.50 -13.50 -51.82
N HIS A 941 -7.18 -14.10 -52.80
CA HIS A 941 -6.57 -15.13 -53.65
C HIS A 941 -5.80 -14.48 -54.82
N SER A 942 -4.50 -14.76 -54.94
CA SER A 942 -3.68 -14.35 -56.09
C SER A 942 -3.72 -15.41 -57.19
N GLN A 943 -4.54 -15.19 -58.23
CA GLN A 943 -4.56 -16.04 -59.42
C GLN A 943 -3.67 -15.43 -60.50
N GLU A 944 -2.74 -16.19 -61.06
CA GLU A 944 -2.16 -15.84 -62.37
C GLU A 944 -3.24 -15.97 -63.45
N PRO A 945 -3.34 -15.02 -64.41
CA PRO A 945 -4.22 -15.22 -65.55
C PRO A 945 -3.72 -16.43 -66.34
N ARG A 946 -4.43 -17.56 -66.26
CA ARG A 946 -4.16 -18.76 -67.07
C ARG A 946 -4.48 -18.47 -68.54
N GLY A 947 -3.57 -17.78 -69.22
CA GLY A 947 -3.60 -17.56 -70.67
C GLY A 947 -3.14 -18.80 -71.43
N TYR A 948 -3.84 -19.93 -71.29
CA TYR A 948 -3.60 -21.09 -72.14
C TYR A 948 -4.92 -21.78 -72.48
N VAL A 949 -5.52 -21.37 -73.59
CA VAL A 949 -6.62 -22.13 -74.19
C VAL A 949 -6.01 -23.39 -74.79
N VAL A 950 -6.35 -24.56 -74.24
CA VAL A 950 -5.88 -25.86 -74.73
C VAL A 950 -6.28 -26.01 -76.20
N GLY A 951 -5.32 -26.10 -77.12
CA GLY A 951 -5.55 -26.03 -78.57
C GLY A 951 -6.60 -27.00 -79.13
N TRP A 952 -6.86 -28.12 -78.45
CA TRP A 952 -7.94 -29.05 -78.77
C TRP A 952 -9.34 -28.42 -78.64
N ILE A 953 -9.55 -27.48 -77.72
CA ILE A 953 -10.84 -26.79 -77.56
C ILE A 953 -11.13 -25.88 -78.77
N ILE A 954 -10.09 -25.24 -79.32
CA ILE A 954 -10.21 -24.45 -80.55
C ILE A 954 -10.50 -25.37 -81.74
N ALA A 955 -9.83 -26.52 -81.83
CA ALA A 955 -10.06 -27.50 -82.89
C ALA A 955 -11.50 -28.06 -82.85
N ILE A 956 -12.02 -28.41 -81.67
CA ILE A 956 -13.39 -28.91 -81.49
C ILE A 956 -14.41 -27.81 -81.81
N SER A 957 -14.17 -26.58 -81.36
CA SER A 957 -15.07 -25.45 -81.64
C SER A 957 -15.12 -25.10 -83.14
N LEU A 958 -13.98 -25.18 -83.85
CA LEU A 958 -13.93 -25.01 -85.31
C LEU A 958 -14.72 -26.09 -86.05
N LEU A 959 -14.59 -27.36 -85.61
CA LEU A 959 -15.25 -28.49 -86.26
C LEU A 959 -16.78 -28.41 -86.07
N VAL A 960 -17.23 -28.05 -84.86
CA VAL A 960 -18.65 -27.79 -84.57
C VAL A 960 -19.15 -26.55 -85.31
N GLY A 961 -18.36 -25.48 -85.37
CA GLY A 961 -18.70 -24.25 -86.09
C GLY A 961 -18.89 -24.47 -87.59
N ILE A 962 -18.02 -25.25 -88.23
CA ILE A 962 -18.15 -25.62 -89.65
C ILE A 962 -19.39 -26.50 -89.87
N LEU A 963 -19.67 -27.42 -88.95
CA LEU A 963 -20.86 -28.28 -89.03
C LEU A 963 -22.16 -27.44 -88.97
N ILE A 964 -22.23 -26.50 -88.04
CA ILE A 964 -23.37 -25.58 -87.88
C ILE A 964 -23.48 -24.67 -89.11
N PHE A 965 -22.36 -24.15 -89.64
CA PHE A 965 -22.35 -23.30 -90.83
C PHE A 965 -22.87 -24.04 -92.07
N LEU A 966 -22.45 -25.30 -92.28
CA LEU A 966 -22.98 -26.13 -93.36
C LEU A 966 -24.48 -26.37 -93.21
N LEU A 967 -24.95 -26.62 -91.99
CA LEU A 967 -26.36 -26.84 -91.69
C LEU A 967 -27.20 -25.55 -91.93
N LEU A 968 -26.66 -24.40 -91.56
CA LEU A 968 -27.24 -23.07 -91.82
C LEU A 968 -27.25 -22.73 -93.31
N ALA A 969 -26.19 -23.05 -94.04
CA ALA A 969 -26.13 -22.84 -95.49
C ALA A 969 -27.17 -23.69 -96.23
N VAL A 970 -27.37 -24.95 -95.81
CA VAL A 970 -28.43 -25.82 -96.35
C VAL A 970 -29.82 -25.27 -96.02
N LEU A 971 -30.04 -24.78 -94.80
CA LEU A 971 -31.29 -24.12 -94.39
C LEU A 971 -31.58 -22.85 -95.21
N LEU A 972 -30.60 -21.96 -95.37
CA LEU A 972 -30.72 -20.71 -96.13
C LEU A 972 -30.90 -20.95 -97.64
N TRP A 973 -30.31 -22.01 -98.18
CA TRP A 973 -30.56 -22.44 -99.57
C TRP A 973 -32.01 -22.93 -99.74
N LYS A 974 -32.53 -23.72 -98.79
CA LYS A 974 -33.92 -24.21 -98.82
C LYS A 974 -34.95 -23.10 -98.59
N MET A 975 -34.57 -22.03 -97.90
CA MET A 975 -35.39 -20.83 -97.66
C MET A 975 -35.30 -19.77 -98.78
N GLY A 976 -34.63 -20.05 -99.91
CA GLY A 976 -34.70 -19.21 -101.11
C GLY A 976 -33.88 -17.91 -101.08
N PHE A 977 -32.99 -17.75 -100.09
CA PHE A 977 -32.22 -16.52 -99.84
C PHE A 977 -31.25 -16.12 -100.99
N PHE A 978 -30.84 -17.06 -101.86
CA PHE A 978 -29.86 -16.80 -102.93
C PHE A 978 -30.46 -16.43 -104.32
N ARG A 979 -31.74 -16.02 -104.42
CA ARG A 979 -32.31 -15.47 -105.68
C ARG A 979 -32.19 -13.93 -105.74
N ARG A 980 -31.18 -13.46 -106.49
CA ARG A 980 -30.77 -12.05 -106.73
C ARG A 980 -31.83 -11.14 -107.39
N ARG A 981 -31.84 -9.85 -107.01
CA ARG A 981 -32.08 -8.68 -107.91
C ARG A 981 -30.92 -7.70 -107.76
N TYR A 982 -29.96 -7.74 -108.69
CA TYR A 982 -28.70 -6.96 -108.64
C TYR A 982 -28.57 -5.93 -109.78
N ARG A 983 -29.68 -5.50 -110.39
CA ARG A 983 -29.63 -4.67 -111.61
C ARG A 983 -30.08 -3.21 -111.45
N GLU A 984 -30.74 -2.84 -110.35
CA GLU A 984 -31.30 -1.48 -110.20
C GLU A 984 -30.43 -0.53 -109.36
N ILE A 985 -29.48 -1.05 -108.56
CA ILE A 985 -28.69 -0.23 -107.62
C ILE A 985 -27.48 0.44 -108.30
N ILE A 986 -27.00 -0.07 -109.44
CA ILE A 986 -25.79 0.45 -110.11
C ILE A 986 -26.02 1.81 -110.81
N GLU A 987 -27.26 2.15 -111.20
CA GLU A 987 -27.54 3.43 -111.87
C GLU A 987 -27.78 4.62 -110.90
N ALA A 988 -28.01 4.38 -109.61
CA ALA A 988 -28.33 5.45 -108.65
C ALA A 988 -27.11 6.09 -107.97
N GLU A 989 -25.96 5.39 -107.90
CA GLU A 989 -24.78 5.83 -107.12
C GLU A 989 -23.79 6.72 -107.90
N MET A 990 -23.99 6.93 -109.22
CA MET A 990 -23.01 7.66 -110.04
C MET A 990 -23.08 9.19 -109.93
N ASN A 991 -24.01 9.78 -109.16
CA ASN A 991 -24.35 11.21 -109.26
C ASN A 991 -24.31 12.05 -107.97
N ARG A 992 -23.68 11.63 -106.87
CA ARG A 992 -23.56 12.50 -105.67
C ARG A 992 -22.21 12.38 -104.97
N LYS A 993 -21.16 12.77 -105.68
CA LYS A 993 -20.05 13.52 -105.09
C LYS A 993 -20.57 14.93 -104.79
N ASP A 994 -20.48 15.36 -103.54
CA ASP A 994 -20.00 16.69 -103.12
C ASP A 994 -20.54 17.04 -101.73
N SER A 995 -19.72 17.80 -101.02
CA SER A 995 -19.99 18.58 -99.79
C SER A 995 -19.86 17.87 -98.42
N ASP A 996 -18.65 18.06 -97.87
CA ASP A 996 -18.38 18.89 -96.69
C ASP A 996 -18.54 18.34 -95.26
N GLU A 997 -17.35 18.16 -94.67
CA GLU A 997 -16.79 18.88 -93.52
C GLU A 997 -17.41 18.81 -92.10
N SER A 998 -16.49 18.46 -91.18
CA SER A 998 -16.19 19.08 -89.87
C SER A 998 -17.15 18.86 -88.70
N TRP A 999 -16.61 18.47 -87.54
CA TRP A 999 -16.53 19.27 -86.30
C TRP A 999 -15.87 18.44 -85.18
N ASP A 1000 -14.68 18.88 -84.76
CA ASP A 1000 -14.01 18.67 -83.44
C ASP A 1000 -14.89 19.29 -82.31
N TRP A 1001 -14.74 19.13 -80.98
CA TRP A 1001 -13.60 19.27 -80.04
C TRP A 1001 -14.07 18.82 -78.62
N VAL A 1002 -13.15 18.57 -77.68
CA VAL A 1002 -12.90 19.38 -76.44
C VAL A 1002 -12.05 18.62 -75.41
N GLU A 1003 -11.08 19.36 -74.87
CA GLU A 1003 -9.93 19.02 -74.03
C GLU A 1003 -10.15 19.13 -72.50
N LYS A 1004 -9.28 18.42 -71.75
CA LYS A 1004 -8.53 18.74 -70.50
C LYS A 1004 -8.98 19.90 -69.59
N ASN A 1005 -8.91 19.70 -68.25
CA ASN A 1005 -7.72 20.03 -67.43
C ASN A 1005 -7.92 19.85 -65.91
N GLN A 1006 -6.78 19.63 -65.24
CA GLN A 1006 -6.39 20.02 -63.87
C GLN A 1006 -7.01 19.34 -62.65
#